data_AF-A0A958EDQ1-F1
#
_entry.id   AF-A0A958EDQ1-F1
#
_cell.length_a   1.000
_cell.length_b   1.000
_cell.length_c   1.000
_cell.angle_alpha   90.00
_cell.angle_beta   90.00
_cell.angle_gamma   90.00
#
_symmetry.space_group_name_H-M   'P 1'
#
loop_
_entity.id
_entity.type
_entity.pdbx_description
1 polymer ?
#
loop_
_entity_poly.entity_id
_entity_poly.type
_entity_poly.pdbx_seq_one_letter_code
_entity_poly.pdbx_strand_id
1 'polypeptide(L)'
;MTHRLLYLLMAVMWLVLSAAVFARGPVDRQLAKNGSQDKFFATLSNIQNMNYWVAADGRIGQNPNTGDTGGFYPRGTGGVVYAEGLVWGGYVQDANPDLRVGGATYVVGTDVGWIQTPGTYFGDDSTNAVPVSQSDPDARIYRIRRDYADLEAGDPGLRRDAAEHLSLDVADVTDSDVQFFIDQYEQDWSEWPIEHGAPFYDSNGNGVYEPGNWFDVNGDGVQQFTEIEAPGLAGADQVIYFVANDMNSGRTTALYGSRPIGLELQVTIWGYNQPGATLGQMMFKRFRFINKSGYAVDSMFVSQWVDPDVGQYTDDLAGVDVDRSLGFGYSGFLTDIAYDEFGLPPAAVGFDFFQGPIVDGEPGDTAIFDFTKVGGKKNLPASSFIFFAAGSPISDPPLGNPDGTLEWYNMLNGFTPTTDLENPTPYIVGAGPQAGQETKFPLSGDPFRQTGDIDAFGANFPPGDRRIAINSGPFTLANGDTQEVVVGVVGGIVDADGGNNRNAVEQMKLNSDFAQALYDGFFQGIPTPPPAPSVDVTVLEDAVVLNWGGNPTSVAAVEANDPLLGFNFEGYNVYQLPSQTATSKSQATKIVTYDLNNFVTTIRGTQFVAEFGDILEVPIQQGFDTGIKRYFTVEKDYINDRPLREGTTYYFAVTAYNFTSDIRFSEPSLESGIQPITVIPQDAKPGTRITAAPGDEVDVTKASGTSDGVVQVTVIDPGAVTGDDYEIFFANFEEGGETKFGWNVRNTTTGEVLVANQAEASTLDESDTQPIFDGLQVKVTGPALNFKSFQVVQNGGGALNPPDMGAFAFNGNGFPLLDGSDRPDGARQQTNGSTWGVHTGMTAANNGTYSYFVERVTQGGARWSSIIPYDWEIRFNGDADNFGYEPNAFVTGGTQGGTLMSVPFEIWRIGSNTPDDPSDDVRLFPYLIDWDGDGSFNLVADPDVADHSVSGADNDPYTDWIYWVLPEDESAGESGYQALLSQIQTEGDLYEYLSGSQGDVMRRMVLVNWNGGSISDPSFPANVDALMPEAGTVFRIFSTKPNSVNDVFTFKAPEVQSSQALAEAEVERINVFPNPYYAGHENEGSRLTRYVTFNHLPARADIRIFNLAGEQVVMLEHNSDSQFERWDLRNDAGLPVASGIYIAYVDMPDLNKTKTLKLFVVQRAEVLQFF
;
A
#
# COMPACT_ATOMS: atom_id res chain seq x y z
N MET A 1 1.97 -6.47 -83.29
CA MET A 1 1.90 -5.21 -82.52
C MET A 1 1.02 -5.44 -81.28
N THR A 2 1.33 -6.47 -80.50
CA THR A 2 0.34 -7.12 -79.61
C THR A 2 0.94 -7.59 -78.27
N HIS A 3 2.21 -7.29 -77.99
CA HIS A 3 2.83 -7.64 -76.71
C HIS A 3 3.21 -6.40 -75.89
N ARG A 4 3.45 -5.24 -76.50
CA ARG A 4 3.72 -3.99 -75.76
C ARG A 4 2.48 -3.38 -75.08
N LEU A 5 1.27 -3.67 -75.56
CA LEU A 5 0.04 -3.16 -74.94
C LEU A 5 -0.37 -3.99 -73.71
N LEU A 6 -0.04 -5.29 -73.67
CA LEU A 6 -0.36 -6.18 -72.56
C LEU A 6 0.55 -5.94 -71.35
N TYR A 7 1.83 -5.65 -71.59
CA TYR A 7 2.77 -5.27 -70.52
C TYR A 7 2.51 -3.86 -69.97
N LEU A 8 2.01 -2.92 -70.78
CA LEU A 8 1.62 -1.60 -70.30
C LEU A 8 0.33 -1.66 -69.46
N LEU A 9 -0.63 -2.51 -69.83
CA LEU A 9 -1.86 -2.74 -69.05
C LEU A 9 -1.57 -3.48 -67.73
N MET A 10 -0.68 -4.48 -67.71
CA MET A 10 -0.27 -5.14 -66.46
C MET A 10 0.57 -4.24 -65.55
N ALA A 11 1.43 -3.39 -66.10
CA ALA A 11 2.21 -2.43 -65.30
C ALA A 11 1.34 -1.31 -64.70
N VAL A 12 0.32 -0.84 -65.41
CA VAL A 12 -0.64 0.15 -64.88
C VAL A 12 -1.58 -0.48 -63.85
N MET A 13 -1.98 -1.75 -64.02
CA MET A 13 -2.76 -2.48 -63.00
C MET A 13 -1.94 -2.74 -61.72
N TRP A 14 -0.64 -3.05 -61.84
CA TRP A 14 0.25 -3.18 -60.67
C TRP A 14 0.55 -1.85 -59.99
N LEU A 15 0.65 -0.73 -60.72
CA LEU A 15 0.82 0.61 -60.15
C LEU A 15 -0.46 1.14 -59.47
N VAL A 16 -1.64 0.73 -59.92
CA VAL A 16 -2.92 1.09 -59.27
C VAL A 16 -3.21 0.19 -58.05
N LEU A 17 -2.76 -1.07 -58.04
CA LEU A 17 -2.87 -1.95 -56.87
C LEU A 17 -1.81 -1.67 -55.78
N SER A 18 -0.64 -1.12 -56.11
CA SER A 18 0.38 -0.74 -55.12
C SER A 18 0.20 0.68 -54.57
N ALA A 19 -0.49 1.58 -55.29
CA ALA A 19 -0.83 2.92 -54.79
C ALA A 19 -2.08 2.95 -53.89
N ALA A 20 -2.94 1.92 -53.94
CA ALA A 20 -4.06 1.76 -53.01
C ALA A 20 -3.65 1.19 -51.64
N VAL A 21 -2.44 0.64 -51.53
CA VAL A 21 -1.89 0.05 -50.29
C VAL A 21 -1.02 1.04 -49.50
N PHE A 22 -0.66 2.20 -50.06
CA PHE A 22 0.22 3.18 -49.39
C PHE A 22 -0.25 4.63 -49.47
N ALA A 23 -1.54 4.88 -49.64
CA ALA A 23 -2.13 6.19 -49.46
C ALA A 23 -3.11 6.18 -48.28
N ARG A 24 -2.59 6.26 -47.04
CA ARG A 24 -3.31 6.95 -45.97
C ARG A 24 -3.45 8.40 -46.45
N GLY A 25 -4.58 8.70 -47.10
CA GLY A 25 -5.03 10.08 -47.22
C GLY A 25 -5.17 10.70 -45.83
N PRO A 26 -5.23 12.03 -45.71
CA PRO A 26 -5.54 12.65 -44.42
C PRO A 26 -6.78 11.96 -43.88
N VAL A 27 -6.66 11.41 -42.66
CA VAL A 27 -7.75 10.77 -41.93
C VAL A 27 -8.89 11.78 -41.95
N ASP A 28 -9.89 11.51 -42.80
CA ASP A 28 -11.12 12.27 -42.80
C ASP A 28 -11.67 12.03 -41.40
N ARG A 29 -11.75 13.09 -40.57
CA ARG A 29 -12.25 13.02 -39.20
C ARG A 29 -13.69 12.50 -39.25
N GLN A 30 -13.87 11.19 -39.31
CA GLN A 30 -15.15 10.52 -39.25
C GLN A 30 -15.54 10.41 -37.78
N LEU A 31 -15.83 11.57 -37.18
CA LEU A 31 -17.04 11.62 -36.37
C LEU A 31 -18.14 11.12 -37.29
N ALA A 32 -18.80 10.02 -36.93
CA ALA A 32 -19.99 9.58 -37.64
C ALA A 32 -20.93 10.78 -37.79
N LYS A 33 -20.94 11.40 -38.97
CA LYS A 33 -21.96 12.38 -39.38
C LYS A 33 -23.22 11.61 -39.73
N ASN A 34 -23.74 10.86 -38.76
CA ASN A 34 -25.15 10.52 -38.72
C ASN A 34 -25.85 11.76 -38.18
N GLY A 35 -26.80 12.29 -38.94
CA GLY A 35 -27.56 13.49 -38.57
C GLY A 35 -28.47 13.24 -37.37
N SER A 36 -27.88 13.27 -36.17
CA SER A 36 -28.49 13.26 -34.84
C SER A 36 -27.33 13.40 -33.84
N GLN A 37 -27.01 14.62 -33.40
CA GLN A 37 -25.76 14.90 -32.70
C GLN A 37 -25.79 14.71 -31.18
N ASP A 38 -26.65 13.85 -30.62
CA ASP A 38 -26.86 13.84 -29.15
C ASP A 38 -26.72 12.48 -28.43
N LYS A 39 -26.32 11.37 -29.09
CA LYS A 39 -26.23 10.06 -28.40
C LYS A 39 -25.11 9.15 -28.90
N PHE A 40 -24.36 8.56 -27.97
CA PHE A 40 -23.48 7.44 -28.27
C PHE A 40 -24.31 6.17 -28.53
N PHE A 41 -24.06 5.52 -29.66
CA PHE A 41 -24.59 4.18 -29.95
C PHE A 41 -23.65 3.08 -29.44
N ALA A 42 -22.35 3.36 -29.37
CA ALA A 42 -21.34 2.43 -28.91
C ALA A 42 -20.23 3.16 -28.15
N THR A 43 -19.57 2.45 -27.24
CA THR A 43 -18.46 2.96 -26.43
C THR A 43 -17.47 1.85 -26.10
N LEU A 44 -16.40 2.18 -25.37
CA LEU A 44 -15.33 1.27 -24.97
C LEU A 44 -15.28 1.10 -23.45
N SER A 45 -15.16 -0.15 -23.00
CA SER A 45 -14.56 -0.45 -21.69
C SER A 45 -13.05 -0.42 -21.87
N ASN A 46 -12.33 0.54 -21.29
CA ASN A 46 -10.88 0.66 -21.48
C ASN A 46 -10.13 1.32 -20.30
N ILE A 47 -10.66 1.25 -19.07
CA ILE A 47 -9.93 1.77 -17.89
C ILE A 47 -8.85 0.78 -17.40
N GLN A 48 -9.05 -0.50 -17.68
CA GLN A 48 -8.22 -1.64 -17.34
C GLN A 48 -7.17 -1.93 -18.45
N ASN A 49 -6.36 -2.99 -18.29
CA ASN A 49 -5.41 -3.46 -19.30
C ASN A 49 -6.06 -4.31 -20.43
N MET A 50 -7.37 -4.13 -20.64
CA MET A 50 -8.15 -4.64 -21.76
C MET A 50 -8.90 -3.47 -22.39
N ASN A 51 -9.14 -3.53 -23.70
CA ASN A 51 -10.16 -2.69 -24.31
C ASN A 51 -11.22 -3.55 -24.99
N TYR A 52 -12.48 -3.09 -24.91
CA TYR A 52 -13.62 -3.86 -25.36
C TYR A 52 -14.75 -2.96 -25.87
N TRP A 53 -15.14 -3.15 -27.13
CA TRP A 53 -16.26 -2.41 -27.74
C TRP A 53 -17.62 -2.94 -27.29
N VAL A 54 -18.54 -2.02 -27.03
CA VAL A 54 -19.89 -2.30 -26.55
C VAL A 54 -20.88 -1.38 -27.26
N ALA A 55 -21.99 -1.92 -27.78
CA ALA A 55 -23.06 -1.14 -28.41
C ALA A 55 -24.38 -1.26 -27.66
N ALA A 56 -25.20 -0.21 -27.74
CA ALA A 56 -26.47 -0.07 -27.04
C ALA A 56 -27.52 -1.12 -27.45
N ASP A 57 -27.33 -1.82 -28.57
CA ASP A 57 -28.22 -2.89 -29.01
C ASP A 57 -27.81 -4.28 -28.52
N GLY A 58 -26.72 -4.39 -27.75
CA GLY A 58 -26.23 -5.66 -27.19
C GLY A 58 -25.06 -6.29 -27.94
N ARG A 59 -24.53 -5.64 -28.99
CA ARG A 59 -23.27 -6.08 -29.62
C ARG A 59 -22.08 -5.81 -28.70
N ILE A 60 -21.22 -6.81 -28.51
CA ILE A 60 -20.02 -6.71 -27.68
C ILE A 60 -18.84 -7.36 -28.40
N GLY A 61 -17.63 -6.81 -28.24
CA GLY A 61 -16.39 -7.40 -28.75
C GLY A 61 -16.07 -7.11 -30.22
N GLN A 62 -16.95 -6.45 -30.98
CA GLN A 62 -16.73 -6.06 -32.38
C GLN A 62 -16.62 -4.53 -32.52
N ASN A 63 -15.63 -4.05 -33.28
CA ASN A 63 -15.46 -2.62 -33.54
C ASN A 63 -16.60 -2.09 -34.43
N PRO A 64 -17.43 -1.14 -33.94
CA PRO A 64 -18.58 -0.64 -34.70
C PRO A 64 -18.21 0.20 -35.92
N ASN A 65 -16.98 0.73 -35.96
CA ASN A 65 -16.50 1.61 -37.04
C ASN A 65 -15.86 0.83 -38.19
N THR A 66 -15.15 -0.26 -37.89
CA THR A 66 -14.43 -1.06 -38.90
C THR A 66 -15.10 -2.40 -39.21
N GLY A 67 -15.85 -2.96 -38.27
CA GLY A 67 -16.38 -4.33 -38.36
C GLY A 67 -15.35 -5.43 -38.03
N ASP A 68 -14.15 -5.02 -37.62
CA ASP A 68 -13.07 -5.93 -37.20
C ASP A 68 -13.14 -6.23 -35.70
N THR A 69 -12.15 -6.98 -35.20
CA THR A 69 -11.93 -7.27 -33.78
C THR A 69 -12.08 -6.03 -32.91
N GLY A 70 -12.85 -6.17 -31.84
CA GLY A 70 -13.13 -5.10 -30.88
C GLY A 70 -12.76 -5.42 -29.44
N GLY A 71 -12.21 -6.61 -29.16
CA GLY A 71 -11.61 -6.98 -27.88
C GLY A 71 -10.10 -7.21 -28.00
N PHE A 72 -9.31 -6.43 -27.27
CA PHE A 72 -7.83 -6.52 -27.29
C PHE A 72 -7.27 -6.72 -25.88
N TYR A 73 -6.28 -7.60 -25.78
CA TYR A 73 -5.58 -7.88 -24.53
C TYR A 73 -4.17 -8.45 -24.79
N PRO A 74 -3.12 -7.94 -24.13
CA PRO A 74 -3.10 -6.68 -23.38
C PRO A 74 -3.56 -5.48 -24.21
N ARG A 75 -4.06 -4.44 -23.55
CA ARG A 75 -4.62 -3.26 -24.21
C ARG A 75 -3.62 -2.66 -25.22
N GLY A 76 -4.05 -2.48 -26.46
CA GLY A 76 -3.23 -1.93 -27.54
C GLY A 76 -2.25 -2.91 -28.20
N THR A 77 -2.42 -4.22 -27.97
CA THR A 77 -1.57 -5.28 -28.55
C THR A 77 -2.38 -6.16 -29.53
N GLY A 78 -2.35 -7.49 -29.35
CA GLY A 78 -3.11 -8.45 -30.13
C GLY A 78 -4.61 -8.45 -29.81
N GLY A 79 -5.40 -8.85 -30.79
CA GLY A 79 -6.80 -9.19 -30.59
C GLY A 79 -6.95 -10.44 -29.71
N VAL A 80 -8.03 -10.50 -28.94
CA VAL A 80 -8.43 -11.71 -28.21
C VAL A 80 -9.86 -12.15 -28.51
N VAL A 81 -10.72 -11.21 -28.91
CA VAL A 81 -12.14 -11.49 -29.16
C VAL A 81 -12.63 -10.66 -30.33
N TYR A 82 -13.15 -11.35 -31.35
CA TYR A 82 -13.72 -10.71 -32.54
C TYR A 82 -15.15 -10.25 -32.32
N ALA A 83 -15.95 -11.09 -31.65
CA ALA A 83 -17.33 -10.80 -31.30
C ALA A 83 -17.77 -11.69 -30.14
N GLU A 84 -18.71 -11.21 -29.35
CA GLU A 84 -19.36 -12.01 -28.32
C GLU A 84 -20.79 -11.51 -28.04
N GLY A 85 -21.55 -12.31 -27.29
CA GLY A 85 -22.89 -11.93 -26.87
C GLY A 85 -23.57 -12.97 -26.01
N LEU A 86 -24.68 -12.54 -25.38
CA LEU A 86 -25.56 -13.44 -24.64
C LEU A 86 -26.59 -14.04 -25.61
N VAL A 87 -26.71 -15.37 -25.62
CA VAL A 87 -27.74 -16.12 -26.37
C VAL A 87 -28.69 -16.77 -25.37
N TRP A 88 -29.98 -16.83 -25.70
CA TRP A 88 -30.97 -17.53 -24.89
C TRP A 88 -31.91 -18.37 -25.74
N GLY A 89 -32.49 -19.41 -25.14
CA GLY A 89 -33.47 -20.25 -25.82
C GLY A 89 -34.40 -20.97 -24.86
N GLY A 90 -35.68 -21.06 -25.19
CA GLY A 90 -36.69 -21.73 -24.36
C GLY A 90 -38.07 -21.80 -25.00
N TYR A 91 -38.99 -22.53 -24.38
CA TYR A 91 -40.36 -22.71 -24.85
C TYR A 91 -41.29 -21.66 -24.25
N VAL A 92 -41.78 -20.74 -25.09
CA VAL A 92 -42.72 -19.71 -24.65
C VAL A 92 -44.12 -20.31 -24.55
N GLN A 93 -44.76 -20.20 -23.39
CA GLN A 93 -46.07 -20.80 -23.11
C GLN A 93 -47.24 -19.91 -23.54
N ASP A 94 -47.14 -19.28 -24.72
CA ASP A 94 -48.20 -18.41 -25.26
C ASP A 94 -49.30 -19.21 -25.98
N ALA A 95 -50.19 -18.52 -26.71
CA ALA A 95 -51.27 -19.17 -27.46
C ALA A 95 -50.78 -20.11 -28.58
N ASN A 96 -49.51 -20.03 -28.99
CA ASN A 96 -48.84 -20.90 -29.94
C ASN A 96 -47.49 -21.37 -29.35
N PRO A 97 -47.50 -22.31 -28.38
CA PRO A 97 -46.29 -22.72 -27.70
C PRO A 97 -45.24 -23.24 -28.67
N ASP A 98 -44.11 -22.56 -28.73
CA ASP A 98 -42.97 -22.90 -29.58
C ASP A 98 -41.64 -22.54 -28.93
N LEU A 99 -40.59 -23.18 -29.42
CA LEU A 99 -39.23 -22.87 -29.09
C LEU A 99 -38.83 -21.53 -29.72
N ARG A 100 -38.24 -20.65 -28.93
CA ARG A 100 -37.67 -19.38 -29.40
C ARG A 100 -36.24 -19.23 -28.92
N VAL A 101 -35.41 -18.67 -29.78
CA VAL A 101 -34.00 -18.34 -29.52
C VAL A 101 -33.77 -16.87 -29.86
N GLY A 102 -33.09 -16.17 -28.98
CA GLY A 102 -32.75 -14.75 -29.15
C GLY A 102 -31.37 -14.44 -28.60
N GLY A 103 -31.04 -13.15 -28.52
CA GLY A 103 -29.75 -12.68 -28.05
C GLY A 103 -28.88 -12.05 -29.13
N ALA A 104 -27.57 -12.19 -29.00
CA ALA A 104 -26.60 -11.64 -29.93
C ALA A 104 -25.46 -12.63 -30.20
N THR A 105 -25.11 -12.76 -31.48
CA THR A 105 -23.87 -13.35 -31.98
C THR A 105 -23.25 -12.37 -32.99
N TYR A 106 -22.84 -12.80 -34.19
CA TYR A 106 -22.51 -11.89 -35.29
C TYR A 106 -23.68 -10.99 -35.71
N VAL A 107 -24.89 -11.50 -35.56
CA VAL A 107 -26.14 -10.76 -35.78
C VAL A 107 -26.75 -10.47 -34.42
N VAL A 108 -27.35 -9.30 -34.28
CA VAL A 108 -27.96 -8.86 -33.02
C VAL A 108 -29.47 -9.00 -33.13
N GLY A 109 -30.06 -9.86 -32.30
CA GLY A 109 -31.51 -10.08 -32.24
C GLY A 109 -32.25 -9.04 -31.42
N THR A 110 -31.54 -8.24 -30.63
CA THR A 110 -32.06 -7.18 -29.77
C THR A 110 -32.03 -5.80 -30.43
N ASP A 111 -32.86 -4.88 -29.94
CA ASP A 111 -32.94 -3.48 -30.33
C ASP A 111 -32.77 -2.57 -29.10
N VAL A 112 -32.38 -1.32 -29.31
CA VAL A 112 -32.05 -0.38 -28.21
C VAL A 112 -33.30 -0.01 -27.41
N GLY A 113 -33.17 0.05 -26.08
CA GLY A 113 -34.16 0.56 -25.14
C GLY A 113 -34.97 -0.51 -24.40
N TRP A 114 -35.80 -0.06 -23.46
CA TRP A 114 -36.64 -0.90 -22.61
C TRP A 114 -38.03 -1.20 -23.22
N ILE A 115 -38.74 -2.17 -22.65
CA ILE A 115 -40.15 -2.45 -22.93
C ILE A 115 -41.01 -1.56 -22.02
N GLN A 116 -41.59 -0.51 -22.61
CA GLN A 116 -42.38 0.51 -21.92
C GLN A 116 -43.68 -0.04 -21.36
N THR A 117 -44.38 -0.89 -22.13
CA THR A 117 -45.62 -1.56 -21.68
C THR A 117 -45.42 -3.07 -21.80
N PRO A 118 -45.40 -3.83 -20.67
CA PRO A 118 -45.41 -5.28 -20.70
C PRO A 118 -46.72 -5.80 -21.30
N GLY A 119 -46.68 -6.95 -21.97
CA GLY A 119 -47.86 -7.47 -22.65
C GLY A 119 -47.54 -8.57 -23.65
N THR A 120 -48.56 -9.02 -24.36
CA THR A 120 -48.43 -10.14 -25.29
C THR A 120 -47.85 -9.67 -26.62
N TYR A 121 -46.97 -10.47 -27.24
CA TYR A 121 -46.46 -10.17 -28.59
C TYR A 121 -47.50 -10.43 -29.70
N PHE A 122 -48.51 -11.28 -29.44
CA PHE A 122 -49.61 -11.61 -30.37
C PHE A 122 -50.98 -11.25 -29.78
N GLY A 123 -51.68 -10.28 -30.39
CA GLY A 123 -53.09 -9.98 -30.09
C GLY A 123 -53.66 -8.81 -30.91
N ASP A 124 -54.92 -8.90 -31.35
CA ASP A 124 -55.73 -7.77 -31.86
C ASP A 124 -56.37 -6.94 -30.73
N ASP A 125 -55.84 -7.15 -29.52
CA ASP A 125 -56.25 -6.62 -28.23
C ASP A 125 -55.31 -5.46 -27.82
N SER A 126 -55.87 -4.47 -27.14
CA SER A 126 -55.22 -3.40 -26.37
C SER A 126 -54.09 -3.80 -25.38
N THR A 127 -53.73 -5.07 -25.22
CA THR A 127 -52.71 -5.57 -24.26
C THR A 127 -51.35 -5.92 -24.89
N ASN A 128 -51.03 -5.40 -26.07
CA ASN A 128 -49.75 -5.70 -26.73
C ASN A 128 -48.56 -5.06 -26.00
N ALA A 129 -47.43 -5.78 -25.94
CA ALA A 129 -46.19 -5.21 -25.45
C ALA A 129 -45.67 -4.12 -26.40
N VAL A 130 -45.16 -3.03 -25.83
CA VAL A 130 -44.69 -1.84 -26.57
C VAL A 130 -43.25 -1.51 -26.16
N PRO A 131 -42.25 -1.62 -27.06
CA PRO A 131 -40.91 -1.12 -26.80
C PRO A 131 -40.87 0.41 -26.87
N VAL A 132 -39.93 1.02 -26.16
CA VAL A 132 -39.66 2.45 -26.28
C VAL A 132 -39.21 2.81 -27.72
N SER A 133 -39.40 4.07 -28.11
CA SER A 133 -38.83 4.56 -29.36
C SER A 133 -37.31 4.59 -29.28
N GLN A 134 -36.61 4.10 -30.31
CA GLN A 134 -35.14 4.25 -30.42
C GLN A 134 -34.69 5.72 -30.51
N SER A 135 -35.61 6.64 -30.82
CA SER A 135 -35.32 8.08 -30.81
C SER A 135 -35.42 8.72 -29.42
N ASP A 136 -35.93 7.99 -28.42
CA ASP A 136 -36.08 8.46 -27.05
C ASP A 136 -34.71 8.79 -26.42
N PRO A 137 -34.50 9.98 -25.82
CA PRO A 137 -33.22 10.42 -25.27
C PRO A 137 -32.52 9.37 -24.42
N ASP A 138 -33.27 8.62 -23.62
CA ASP A 138 -32.73 7.70 -22.63
C ASP A 138 -32.44 6.30 -23.22
N ALA A 139 -32.88 6.04 -24.45
CA ALA A 139 -32.54 4.84 -25.21
C ALA A 139 -31.13 4.97 -25.84
N ARG A 140 -30.10 5.00 -24.99
CA ARG A 140 -28.67 5.11 -25.36
C ARG A 140 -27.76 4.28 -24.44
N ILE A 141 -26.47 4.26 -24.75
CA ILE A 141 -25.44 3.72 -23.85
C ILE A 141 -24.90 4.85 -22.96
N TYR A 142 -24.64 4.51 -21.71
CA TYR A 142 -24.11 5.41 -20.68
C TYR A 142 -22.76 4.87 -20.21
N ARG A 143 -21.84 5.78 -19.89
CA ARG A 143 -20.50 5.45 -19.43
C ARG A 143 -20.05 6.46 -18.38
N ILE A 144 -19.80 5.98 -17.17
CA ILE A 144 -19.35 6.80 -16.04
C ILE A 144 -17.93 6.41 -15.60
N ARG A 145 -17.22 7.38 -15.03
CA ARG A 145 -15.95 7.20 -14.30
C ARG A 145 -16.08 7.81 -12.92
N ARG A 146 -15.53 7.17 -11.90
CA ARG A 146 -15.61 7.67 -10.52
C ARG A 146 -14.78 8.93 -10.30
N ASP A 147 -13.66 9.05 -11.00
CA ASP A 147 -12.68 10.13 -10.91
C ASP A 147 -12.92 11.28 -11.90
N TYR A 148 -14.05 11.30 -12.62
CA TYR A 148 -14.23 12.22 -13.76
C TYR A 148 -14.09 13.71 -13.39
N ALA A 149 -14.45 14.08 -12.15
CA ALA A 149 -14.38 15.45 -11.66
C ALA A 149 -12.94 15.96 -11.45
N ASP A 150 -11.98 15.04 -11.32
CA ASP A 150 -10.55 15.35 -11.14
C ASP A 150 -9.77 15.29 -12.46
N LEU A 151 -10.43 14.92 -13.57
CA LEU A 151 -9.79 14.81 -14.89
C LEU A 151 -9.63 16.18 -15.55
N GLU A 152 -8.51 16.36 -16.26
CA GLU A 152 -8.22 17.56 -17.03
C GLU A 152 -7.91 17.23 -18.49
N ALA A 153 -8.11 18.17 -19.41
CA ALA A 153 -7.83 18.00 -20.84
C ALA A 153 -6.36 17.63 -21.16
N GLY A 154 -5.46 17.82 -20.18
CA GLY A 154 -4.06 17.44 -20.21
C GLY A 154 -3.77 15.95 -19.95
N ASP A 155 -4.72 15.21 -19.37
CA ASP A 155 -4.49 13.89 -18.79
C ASP A 155 -3.97 12.85 -19.81
N PRO A 156 -2.76 12.28 -19.62
CA PRO A 156 -2.18 11.32 -20.54
C PRO A 156 -2.96 9.99 -20.65
N GLY A 157 -3.59 9.55 -19.57
CA GLY A 157 -4.40 8.33 -19.55
C GLY A 157 -5.66 8.51 -20.39
N LEU A 158 -6.38 9.62 -20.19
CA LEU A 158 -7.59 9.93 -20.95
C LEU A 158 -7.27 10.22 -22.43
N ARG A 159 -6.09 10.76 -22.75
CA ARG A 159 -5.63 10.87 -24.16
C ARG A 159 -5.54 9.51 -24.84
N ARG A 160 -5.03 8.50 -24.17
CA ARG A 160 -4.99 7.13 -24.71
C ARG A 160 -6.40 6.58 -24.88
N ASP A 161 -7.29 6.79 -23.90
CA ASP A 161 -8.68 6.35 -23.99
C ASP A 161 -9.39 6.98 -25.21
N ALA A 162 -9.18 8.27 -25.42
CA ALA A 162 -9.69 9.02 -26.56
C ALA A 162 -9.10 8.52 -27.89
N ALA A 163 -7.80 8.23 -27.93
CA ALA A 163 -7.13 7.69 -29.12
C ALA A 163 -7.78 6.39 -29.59
N GLU A 164 -8.04 5.47 -28.67
CA GLU A 164 -8.66 4.17 -28.97
C GLU A 164 -10.11 4.33 -29.43
N HIS A 165 -10.89 5.16 -28.73
CA HIS A 165 -12.28 5.40 -29.09
C HIS A 165 -12.41 6.09 -30.46
N LEU A 166 -11.51 7.01 -30.79
CA LEU A 166 -11.49 7.74 -32.07
C LEU A 166 -10.72 7.00 -33.17
N SER A 167 -10.04 5.89 -32.84
CA SER A 167 -9.15 5.16 -33.74
C SER A 167 -8.04 6.05 -34.33
N LEU A 168 -7.42 6.87 -33.49
CA LEU A 168 -6.31 7.78 -33.80
C LEU A 168 -5.01 7.31 -33.14
N ASP A 169 -3.88 7.82 -33.62
CA ASP A 169 -2.62 7.74 -32.87
C ASP A 169 -2.73 8.65 -31.62
N VAL A 170 -2.12 8.27 -30.50
CA VAL A 170 -2.13 9.08 -29.27
C VAL A 170 -1.56 10.48 -29.52
N ALA A 171 -0.57 10.61 -30.40
CA ALA A 171 0.02 11.90 -30.76
C ALA A 171 -0.93 12.81 -31.58
N ASP A 172 -1.98 12.24 -32.18
CA ASP A 172 -2.98 12.97 -32.96
C ASP A 172 -4.19 13.41 -32.13
N VAL A 173 -4.28 13.01 -30.85
CA VAL A 173 -5.36 13.38 -29.92
C VAL A 173 -5.16 14.80 -29.37
N THR A 174 -6.15 15.66 -29.56
CA THR A 174 -6.14 17.03 -29.08
C THR A 174 -6.79 17.18 -27.70
N ASP A 175 -6.45 18.23 -26.97
CA ASP A 175 -7.06 18.56 -25.66
C ASP A 175 -8.59 18.72 -25.78
N SER A 176 -9.09 19.18 -26.93
CA SER A 176 -10.53 19.24 -27.19
C SER A 176 -11.18 17.87 -27.35
N ASP A 177 -10.44 16.88 -27.87
CA ASP A 177 -10.94 15.51 -27.95
C ASP A 177 -11.02 14.89 -26.55
N VAL A 178 -10.04 15.18 -25.68
CA VAL A 178 -10.04 14.77 -24.28
C VAL A 178 -11.20 15.43 -23.52
N GLN A 179 -11.38 16.74 -23.67
CA GLN A 179 -12.47 17.48 -23.03
C GLN A 179 -13.84 16.94 -23.42
N PHE A 180 -14.03 16.53 -24.68
CA PHE A 180 -15.28 15.91 -25.13
C PHE A 180 -15.64 14.64 -24.34
N PHE A 181 -14.66 13.82 -23.95
CA PHE A 181 -14.91 12.66 -23.09
C PHE A 181 -15.18 13.05 -21.64
N ILE A 182 -14.53 14.09 -21.11
CA ILE A 182 -14.83 14.63 -19.77
C ILE A 182 -16.29 15.11 -19.71
N ASP A 183 -16.71 15.92 -20.70
CA ASP A 183 -18.07 16.42 -20.83
C ASP A 183 -19.09 15.26 -20.96
N GLN A 184 -18.72 14.20 -21.68
CA GLN A 184 -19.55 13.00 -21.80
C GLN A 184 -19.70 12.26 -20.46
N TYR A 185 -18.63 12.11 -19.68
CA TYR A 185 -18.70 11.51 -18.35
C TYR A 185 -19.58 12.32 -17.39
N GLU A 186 -19.46 13.66 -17.42
CA GLU A 186 -20.31 14.54 -16.64
C GLU A 186 -21.79 14.40 -17.03
N GLN A 187 -22.08 14.37 -18.34
CA GLN A 187 -23.43 14.15 -18.84
C GLN A 187 -23.99 12.81 -18.35
N ASP A 188 -23.26 11.71 -18.55
CA ASP A 188 -23.70 10.36 -18.17
C ASP A 188 -23.86 10.18 -16.67
N TRP A 189 -23.04 10.87 -15.87
CA TRP A 189 -23.19 10.90 -14.42
C TRP A 189 -24.50 11.58 -14.00
N SER A 190 -24.83 12.71 -14.64
CA SER A 190 -26.02 13.49 -14.31
C SER A 190 -27.33 12.89 -14.84
N GLU A 191 -27.27 12.19 -15.96
CA GLU A 191 -28.40 11.57 -16.66
C GLU A 191 -28.49 10.05 -16.42
N TRP A 192 -27.79 9.53 -15.41
CA TRP A 192 -27.69 8.10 -15.15
C TRP A 192 -29.09 7.46 -14.97
N PRO A 193 -29.47 6.43 -15.76
CA PRO A 193 -30.89 6.06 -15.93
C PRO A 193 -31.37 5.05 -14.88
N ILE A 194 -31.45 5.49 -13.62
CA ILE A 194 -31.85 4.66 -12.47
C ILE A 194 -33.26 4.07 -12.65
N GLU A 195 -34.20 4.86 -13.17
CA GLU A 195 -35.58 4.44 -13.43
C GLU A 195 -35.69 3.28 -14.44
N HIS A 196 -34.61 2.99 -15.16
CA HIS A 196 -34.50 1.90 -16.12
C HIS A 196 -33.61 0.76 -15.64
N GLY A 197 -33.17 0.79 -14.38
CA GLY A 197 -32.44 -0.29 -13.72
C GLY A 197 -30.92 -0.10 -13.67
N ALA A 198 -30.42 1.12 -13.92
CA ALA A 198 -29.00 1.41 -13.76
C ALA A 198 -28.58 1.30 -12.29
N PRO A 199 -27.42 0.69 -11.99
CA PRO A 199 -26.99 0.51 -10.61
C PRO A 199 -26.48 1.81 -9.97
N PHE A 200 -26.62 1.89 -8.65
CA PHE A 200 -26.10 2.97 -7.82
C PHE A 200 -25.73 2.42 -6.43
N TYR A 201 -24.96 3.18 -5.67
CA TYR A 201 -24.69 2.89 -4.27
C TYR A 201 -25.87 3.36 -3.41
N ASP A 202 -26.67 2.40 -2.94
CA ASP A 202 -27.79 2.61 -2.03
C ASP A 202 -27.29 2.57 -0.57
N SER A 203 -26.92 3.73 -0.04
CA SER A 203 -26.31 3.85 1.29
C SER A 203 -27.32 3.62 2.44
N ASN A 204 -28.63 3.80 2.19
CA ASN A 204 -29.66 3.69 3.22
C ASN A 204 -30.50 2.39 3.12
N GLY A 205 -30.34 1.62 2.03
CA GLY A 205 -30.98 0.34 1.78
C GLY A 205 -32.45 0.42 1.39
N ASN A 206 -32.93 1.58 0.92
CA ASN A 206 -34.34 1.80 0.57
C ASN A 206 -34.66 1.51 -0.91
N GLY A 207 -33.64 1.28 -1.75
CA GLY A 207 -33.75 0.99 -3.18
C GLY A 207 -34.15 2.19 -4.04
N VAL A 208 -34.05 3.42 -3.52
CA VAL A 208 -34.41 4.67 -4.21
C VAL A 208 -33.16 5.55 -4.30
N TYR A 209 -32.79 5.96 -5.51
CA TYR A 209 -31.66 6.87 -5.70
C TYR A 209 -32.01 8.29 -5.24
N GLU A 210 -31.29 8.75 -4.24
CA GLU A 210 -31.45 10.07 -3.65
C GLU A 210 -30.09 10.79 -3.63
N PRO A 211 -29.75 11.60 -4.65
CA PRO A 211 -28.47 12.31 -4.69
C PRO A 211 -28.45 13.44 -3.66
N GLY A 212 -27.93 13.16 -2.46
CA GLY A 212 -27.88 14.07 -1.32
C GLY A 212 -27.19 13.44 -0.11
N ASN A 213 -27.13 14.16 1.01
CA ASN A 213 -26.50 13.71 2.25
C ASN A 213 -27.43 13.80 3.46
N TRP A 214 -28.75 13.88 3.27
CA TRP A 214 -29.74 14.02 4.35
C TRP A 214 -30.97 13.13 4.12
N PHE A 215 -30.99 11.93 4.71
CA PHE A 215 -32.07 10.95 4.55
C PHE A 215 -32.59 10.44 5.88
N ASP A 216 -33.86 10.03 5.89
CA ASP A 216 -34.50 9.37 7.03
C ASP A 216 -34.21 7.85 6.97
N VAL A 217 -33.02 7.48 7.46
CA VAL A 217 -32.47 6.11 7.40
C VAL A 217 -33.36 5.08 8.09
N ASN A 218 -34.14 5.50 9.10
CA ASN A 218 -34.89 4.60 9.97
C ASN A 218 -36.41 4.66 9.72
N GLY A 219 -36.86 5.51 8.79
CA GLY A 219 -38.28 5.76 8.52
C GLY A 219 -39.03 6.38 9.70
N ASP A 220 -38.34 7.14 10.56
CA ASP A 220 -38.90 7.77 11.77
C ASP A 220 -39.29 9.25 11.58
N GLY A 221 -39.09 9.76 10.37
CA GLY A 221 -39.32 11.15 9.97
C GLY A 221 -38.16 12.10 10.27
N VAL A 222 -37.01 11.60 10.76
CA VAL A 222 -35.84 12.40 11.12
C VAL A 222 -34.72 12.18 10.11
N GLN A 223 -34.37 13.24 9.36
CA GLN A 223 -33.22 13.20 8.46
C GLN A 223 -31.91 13.12 9.24
N GLN A 224 -31.03 12.22 8.81
CA GLN A 224 -29.68 12.00 9.30
C GLN A 224 -28.69 12.27 8.18
N PHE A 225 -27.48 12.71 8.56
CA PHE A 225 -26.39 12.87 7.62
C PHE A 225 -25.79 11.51 7.29
N THR A 226 -25.79 11.13 6.01
CA THR A 226 -25.24 9.85 5.53
C THR A 226 -24.28 10.07 4.37
N GLU A 227 -23.62 8.99 3.95
CA GLU A 227 -22.89 8.98 2.68
C GLU A 227 -23.81 9.34 1.52
N ILE A 228 -23.22 10.01 0.52
CA ILE A 228 -23.92 10.43 -0.69
C ILE A 228 -24.13 9.22 -1.59
N GLU A 229 -25.37 8.96 -1.97
CA GLU A 229 -25.66 7.98 -3.01
C GLU A 229 -25.15 8.48 -4.36
N ALA A 230 -24.50 7.60 -5.10
CA ALA A 230 -23.87 7.94 -6.37
C ALA A 230 -24.05 6.82 -7.41
N PRO A 231 -24.09 7.15 -8.72
CA PRO A 231 -23.99 6.17 -9.79
C PRO A 231 -22.76 5.28 -9.63
N GLY A 232 -22.93 3.97 -9.81
CA GLY A 232 -21.81 3.03 -9.70
C GLY A 232 -22.24 1.62 -9.32
N LEU A 233 -21.28 0.71 -9.36
CA LEU A 233 -21.44 -0.69 -8.97
C LEU A 233 -20.09 -1.23 -8.49
N ALA A 234 -20.08 -2.09 -7.46
CA ALA A 234 -18.92 -2.91 -7.07
C ALA A 234 -17.61 -2.11 -6.86
N GLY A 235 -17.68 -0.88 -6.35
CA GLY A 235 -16.49 -0.02 -6.18
C GLY A 235 -15.72 0.31 -7.48
N ALA A 236 -16.30 0.09 -8.67
CA ALA A 236 -15.60 0.18 -9.94
C ALA A 236 -15.20 1.61 -10.32
N ASP A 237 -14.08 1.73 -11.03
CA ASP A 237 -13.58 3.01 -11.53
C ASP A 237 -14.27 3.44 -12.83
N GLN A 238 -14.77 2.46 -13.60
CA GLN A 238 -15.58 2.70 -14.80
C GLN A 238 -16.78 1.75 -14.84
N VAL A 239 -17.95 2.30 -15.17
CA VAL A 239 -19.19 1.52 -15.38
C VAL A 239 -19.84 1.95 -16.68
N ILE A 240 -20.27 0.98 -17.48
CA ILE A 240 -21.06 1.15 -18.71
C ILE A 240 -22.41 0.50 -18.48
N TYR A 241 -23.48 1.18 -18.89
CA TYR A 241 -24.85 0.70 -18.74
C TYR A 241 -25.69 0.98 -19.99
N PHE A 242 -26.53 0.01 -20.37
CA PHE A 242 -27.58 0.20 -21.37
C PHE A 242 -28.71 -0.83 -21.21
N VAL A 243 -29.84 -0.54 -21.85
CA VAL A 243 -30.99 -1.44 -21.94
C VAL A 243 -31.27 -1.77 -23.40
N ALA A 244 -31.56 -3.04 -23.68
CA ALA A 244 -31.98 -3.54 -24.99
C ALA A 244 -33.19 -4.48 -24.86
N ASN A 245 -33.87 -4.81 -25.94
CA ASN A 245 -35.02 -5.74 -25.92
C ASN A 245 -35.15 -6.54 -27.23
N ASP A 246 -35.82 -7.68 -27.20
CA ASP A 246 -35.96 -8.56 -28.38
C ASP A 246 -37.27 -8.37 -29.17
N MET A 247 -38.01 -7.28 -28.95
CA MET A 247 -39.35 -7.08 -29.53
C MET A 247 -39.37 -6.87 -31.05
N ASN A 248 -38.21 -6.63 -31.68
CA ASN A 248 -38.14 -6.42 -33.12
C ASN A 248 -38.06 -7.76 -33.88
N SER A 249 -39.19 -8.22 -34.42
CA SER A 249 -39.24 -9.48 -35.19
C SER A 249 -38.30 -9.51 -36.39
N GLY A 250 -37.98 -8.37 -36.99
CA GLY A 250 -37.04 -8.32 -38.10
C GLY A 250 -35.64 -8.74 -37.66
N ARG A 251 -35.22 -8.29 -36.48
CA ARG A 251 -33.92 -8.63 -35.88
C ARG A 251 -33.88 -10.09 -35.38
N THR A 252 -34.90 -10.54 -34.64
CA THR A 252 -34.94 -11.94 -34.16
C THR A 252 -35.05 -12.95 -35.32
N THR A 253 -35.76 -12.59 -36.39
CA THR A 253 -35.82 -13.41 -37.61
C THR A 253 -34.46 -13.42 -38.30
N ALA A 254 -33.77 -12.28 -38.43
CA ALA A 254 -32.46 -12.18 -39.04
C ALA A 254 -31.38 -12.97 -38.27
N LEU A 255 -31.51 -13.07 -36.96
CA LEU A 255 -30.64 -13.85 -36.10
C LEU A 255 -30.76 -15.36 -36.41
N TYR A 256 -31.80 -16.06 -35.95
CA TYR A 256 -31.96 -17.52 -36.15
C TYR A 256 -33.38 -17.92 -36.56
N GLY A 257 -34.08 -17.06 -37.30
CA GLY A 257 -35.43 -17.34 -37.79
C GLY A 257 -36.50 -17.43 -36.71
N SER A 258 -36.22 -16.88 -35.51
CA SER A 258 -37.08 -17.01 -34.34
C SER A 258 -38.03 -15.83 -34.15
N ARG A 259 -39.15 -16.08 -33.48
CA ARG A 259 -40.06 -15.02 -33.02
C ARG A 259 -39.51 -14.36 -31.75
N PRO A 260 -39.81 -13.08 -31.48
CA PRO A 260 -39.54 -12.46 -30.19
C PRO A 260 -40.13 -13.23 -29.02
N ILE A 261 -39.42 -13.25 -27.89
CA ILE A 261 -39.95 -13.71 -26.62
C ILE A 261 -40.70 -12.55 -25.94
N GLY A 262 -40.12 -11.36 -25.92
CA GLY A 262 -40.57 -10.22 -25.09
C GLY A 262 -39.69 -10.03 -23.85
N LEU A 263 -38.38 -10.20 -24.02
CA LEU A 263 -37.37 -9.99 -22.99
C LEU A 263 -36.79 -8.58 -23.11
N GLU A 264 -36.67 -7.95 -21.96
CA GLU A 264 -35.82 -6.77 -21.77
C GLU A 264 -34.51 -7.21 -21.15
N LEU A 265 -33.39 -6.69 -21.66
CA LEU A 265 -32.03 -6.98 -21.25
C LEU A 265 -31.38 -5.70 -20.74
N GLN A 266 -31.05 -5.66 -19.46
CA GLN A 266 -30.23 -4.61 -18.86
C GLN A 266 -28.80 -5.14 -18.75
N VAL A 267 -27.84 -4.41 -19.31
CA VAL A 267 -26.43 -4.81 -19.33
C VAL A 267 -25.61 -3.79 -18.56
N THR A 268 -24.86 -4.28 -17.57
CA THR A 268 -23.85 -3.50 -16.85
C THR A 268 -22.48 -4.07 -17.11
N ILE A 269 -21.51 -3.23 -17.44
CA ILE A 269 -20.11 -3.64 -17.64
C ILE A 269 -19.22 -2.76 -16.76
N TRP A 270 -18.25 -3.33 -16.06
CA TRP A 270 -17.36 -2.55 -15.19
C TRP A 270 -15.93 -3.07 -15.15
N GLY A 271 -15.01 -2.20 -14.71
CA GLY A 271 -13.58 -2.48 -14.60
C GLY A 271 -12.86 -1.54 -13.63
N TYR A 272 -11.59 -1.83 -13.35
CA TYR A 272 -10.77 -1.14 -12.34
C TYR A 272 -9.49 -0.57 -12.96
N ASN A 273 -9.08 0.62 -12.52
CA ASN A 273 -7.90 1.34 -12.98
C ASN A 273 -6.61 0.81 -12.33
N GLN A 274 -6.31 -0.48 -12.57
CA GLN A 274 -5.14 -1.15 -12.01
C GLN A 274 -4.36 -1.94 -13.08
N PRO A 275 -3.96 -1.34 -14.21
CA PRO A 275 -3.47 -2.07 -15.38
C PRO A 275 -2.21 -2.92 -15.13
N GLY A 276 -1.48 -2.67 -14.04
CA GLY A 276 -0.30 -3.45 -13.62
C GLY A 276 -0.57 -4.51 -12.54
N ALA A 277 -1.80 -4.64 -12.05
CA ALA A 277 -2.21 -5.63 -11.04
C ALA A 277 -3.24 -6.62 -11.63
N THR A 278 -3.55 -7.68 -10.86
CA THR A 278 -4.46 -8.76 -11.30
C THR A 278 -5.84 -8.25 -11.76
N LEU A 279 -6.50 -7.35 -11.00
CA LEU A 279 -7.81 -6.81 -11.37
C LEU A 279 -7.82 -5.99 -12.67
N GLY A 280 -6.67 -5.41 -13.06
CA GLY A 280 -6.55 -4.72 -14.34
C GLY A 280 -6.53 -5.66 -15.54
N GLN A 281 -6.36 -6.97 -15.35
CA GLN A 281 -6.28 -7.94 -16.46
C GLN A 281 -7.65 -8.49 -16.87
N MET A 282 -8.74 -7.89 -16.40
CA MET A 282 -10.10 -8.42 -16.59
C MET A 282 -11.15 -7.31 -16.61
N MET A 283 -12.36 -7.67 -17.06
CA MET A 283 -13.56 -6.86 -16.93
C MET A 283 -14.75 -7.75 -16.59
N PHE A 284 -15.82 -7.14 -16.10
CA PHE A 284 -17.00 -7.87 -15.64
C PHE A 284 -18.24 -7.39 -16.37
N LYS A 285 -19.18 -8.32 -16.55
CA LYS A 285 -20.46 -8.06 -17.21
C LYS A 285 -21.57 -8.67 -16.37
N ARG A 286 -22.65 -7.93 -16.20
CA ARG A 286 -23.89 -8.38 -15.59
C ARG A 286 -25.01 -8.21 -16.60
N PHE A 287 -25.71 -9.30 -16.85
CA PHE A 287 -26.89 -9.36 -17.70
C PHE A 287 -28.11 -9.63 -16.83
N ARG A 288 -29.05 -8.69 -16.78
CA ARG A 288 -30.38 -8.91 -16.21
C ARG A 288 -31.38 -9.02 -17.34
N PHE A 289 -32.07 -10.13 -17.43
CA PHE A 289 -33.12 -10.33 -18.42
C PHE A 289 -34.47 -10.49 -17.72
N ILE A 290 -35.39 -9.61 -18.09
CA ILE A 290 -36.70 -9.43 -17.48
C ILE A 290 -37.75 -9.92 -18.47
N ASN A 291 -38.60 -10.84 -18.04
CA ASN A 291 -39.67 -11.35 -18.88
C ASN A 291 -40.89 -10.43 -18.83
N LYS A 292 -41.09 -9.65 -19.90
CA LYS A 292 -42.23 -8.73 -20.06
C LYS A 292 -43.25 -9.22 -21.10
N SER A 293 -43.17 -10.49 -21.47
CA SER A 293 -43.96 -11.12 -22.55
C SER A 293 -45.42 -11.45 -22.20
N GLY A 294 -45.79 -11.42 -20.91
CA GLY A 294 -47.09 -11.91 -20.45
C GLY A 294 -47.17 -13.43 -20.23
N TYR A 295 -46.14 -14.20 -20.61
CA TYR A 295 -46.12 -15.66 -20.55
C TYR A 295 -44.86 -16.20 -19.86
N ALA A 296 -44.94 -17.40 -19.29
CA ALA A 296 -43.74 -18.08 -18.80
C ALA A 296 -42.92 -18.65 -19.97
N VAL A 297 -41.60 -18.64 -19.82
CA VAL A 297 -40.66 -19.35 -20.70
C VAL A 297 -40.13 -20.55 -19.93
N ASP A 298 -40.38 -21.75 -20.43
CA ASP A 298 -39.96 -22.99 -19.78
C ASP A 298 -38.79 -23.65 -20.50
N SER A 299 -38.03 -24.47 -19.76
CA SER A 299 -36.78 -25.08 -20.24
C SER A 299 -35.84 -24.05 -20.88
N MET A 300 -35.72 -22.89 -20.24
CA MET A 300 -34.90 -21.79 -20.71
C MET A 300 -33.43 -22.05 -20.40
N PHE A 301 -32.57 -21.73 -21.35
CA PHE A 301 -31.13 -21.71 -21.20
C PHE A 301 -30.60 -20.34 -21.58
N VAL A 302 -29.47 -19.99 -21.00
CA VAL A 302 -28.67 -18.81 -21.36
C VAL A 302 -27.25 -19.24 -21.66
N SER A 303 -26.58 -18.51 -22.53
CA SER A 303 -25.23 -18.82 -22.97
C SER A 303 -24.41 -17.57 -23.23
N GLN A 304 -23.19 -17.56 -22.72
CA GLN A 304 -22.16 -16.63 -23.16
C GLN A 304 -21.52 -17.24 -24.41
N TRP A 305 -21.86 -16.72 -25.59
CA TRP A 305 -21.23 -17.10 -26.86
C TRP A 305 -20.06 -16.15 -27.16
N VAL A 306 -18.99 -16.70 -27.72
CA VAL A 306 -17.77 -15.96 -28.04
C VAL A 306 -17.16 -16.51 -29.32
N ASP A 307 -16.69 -15.59 -30.16
CA ASP A 307 -15.73 -15.80 -31.22
C ASP A 307 -14.33 -15.34 -30.76
N PRO A 308 -13.58 -16.21 -30.06
CA PRO A 308 -12.21 -15.92 -29.68
C PRO A 308 -11.33 -15.88 -30.93
N ASP A 309 -10.66 -14.74 -31.12
CA ASP A 309 -9.64 -14.52 -32.14
C ASP A 309 -8.35 -14.15 -31.41
N VAL A 310 -7.69 -15.14 -30.79
CA VAL A 310 -6.52 -14.90 -29.92
C VAL A 310 -5.29 -14.75 -30.78
N GLY A 311 -5.05 -13.50 -31.22
CA GLY A 311 -4.02 -13.19 -32.20
C GLY A 311 -4.51 -13.52 -33.59
N GLN A 312 -3.99 -14.58 -34.20
CA GLN A 312 -4.50 -15.06 -35.49
C GLN A 312 -5.68 -16.02 -35.32
N TYR A 313 -6.82 -15.65 -35.91
CA TYR A 313 -8.02 -16.49 -35.94
C TYR A 313 -7.81 -17.88 -36.58
N THR A 314 -6.71 -18.10 -37.33
CA THR A 314 -6.47 -19.36 -38.05
C THR A 314 -5.83 -20.46 -37.23
N ASP A 315 -5.52 -20.22 -35.96
CA ASP A 315 -4.86 -21.18 -35.09
C ASP A 315 -5.38 -21.21 -33.65
N ASP A 316 -6.56 -20.65 -33.39
CA ASP A 316 -7.18 -20.72 -32.08
C ASP A 316 -7.46 -22.16 -31.63
N LEU A 317 -7.44 -22.33 -30.32
CA LEU A 317 -7.88 -23.51 -29.58
C LEU A 317 -8.88 -23.10 -28.50
N ALA A 318 -9.75 -24.05 -28.14
CA ALA A 318 -10.75 -23.87 -27.11
C ALA A 318 -10.53 -24.82 -25.92
N GLY A 319 -11.03 -24.45 -24.75
CA GLY A 319 -11.08 -25.33 -23.59
C GLY A 319 -12.11 -24.89 -22.55
N VAL A 320 -12.37 -25.78 -21.59
CA VAL A 320 -13.25 -25.50 -20.46
C VAL A 320 -12.67 -26.04 -19.15
N ASP A 321 -12.72 -25.23 -18.10
CA ASP A 321 -12.51 -25.65 -16.72
C ASP A 321 -13.88 -25.74 -16.05
N VAL A 322 -14.36 -26.99 -15.87
CA VAL A 322 -15.74 -27.27 -15.45
C VAL A 322 -15.99 -26.80 -14.01
N ASP A 323 -15.01 -26.96 -13.13
CA ASP A 323 -15.14 -26.62 -11.72
C ASP A 323 -15.26 -25.10 -11.52
N ARG A 324 -14.63 -24.31 -12.40
CA ARG A 324 -14.72 -22.85 -12.44
C ARG A 324 -15.90 -22.33 -13.27
N SER A 325 -16.64 -23.17 -13.98
CA SER A 325 -17.59 -22.70 -15.02
C SER A 325 -16.94 -21.76 -16.05
N LEU A 326 -15.67 -22.01 -16.37
CA LEU A 326 -14.81 -21.12 -17.16
C LEU A 326 -14.56 -21.73 -18.54
N GLY A 327 -15.05 -21.08 -19.60
CA GLY A 327 -14.67 -21.41 -20.99
C GLY A 327 -13.60 -20.45 -21.48
N PHE A 328 -12.65 -20.92 -22.30
CA PHE A 328 -11.52 -20.10 -22.73
C PHE A 328 -11.04 -20.39 -24.15
N GLY A 329 -10.43 -19.38 -24.75
CA GLY A 329 -9.71 -19.43 -26.03
C GLY A 329 -8.23 -19.10 -25.83
N TYR A 330 -7.36 -19.72 -26.63
CA TYR A 330 -5.91 -19.49 -26.60
C TYR A 330 -5.28 -19.88 -27.95
N SER A 331 -4.12 -19.30 -28.29
CA SER A 331 -3.41 -19.66 -29.53
C SER A 331 -2.96 -21.13 -29.51
N GLY A 332 -3.05 -21.80 -30.65
CA GLY A 332 -2.61 -23.18 -30.84
C GLY A 332 -1.11 -23.37 -31.02
N PHE A 333 -0.39 -22.28 -31.27
CA PHE A 333 1.07 -22.29 -31.39
C PHE A 333 1.75 -21.65 -30.18
N LEU A 334 3.05 -21.95 -29.99
CA LEU A 334 3.83 -21.37 -28.89
C LEU A 334 4.10 -19.86 -29.09
N THR A 335 3.98 -19.38 -30.33
CA THR A 335 4.17 -18.00 -30.78
C THR A 335 3.05 -17.64 -31.73
N ASP A 336 2.64 -16.37 -31.76
CA ASP A 336 1.55 -15.86 -32.58
C ASP A 336 2.01 -14.56 -33.26
N ILE A 337 1.73 -14.39 -34.56
CA ILE A 337 2.30 -13.27 -35.31
C ILE A 337 1.84 -11.90 -34.81
N ALA A 338 0.62 -11.81 -34.27
CA ALA A 338 0.05 -10.56 -33.81
C ALA A 338 0.71 -10.12 -32.50
N TYR A 339 1.04 -11.07 -31.62
CA TYR A 339 1.77 -10.80 -30.38
C TYR A 339 3.29 -10.65 -30.60
N ASP A 340 3.85 -11.37 -31.57
CA ASP A 340 5.27 -11.29 -31.95
C ASP A 340 5.67 -9.87 -32.42
N GLU A 341 4.75 -9.11 -33.04
CA GLU A 341 4.98 -7.70 -33.42
C GLU A 341 5.32 -6.82 -32.20
N PHE A 342 4.82 -7.18 -31.03
CA PHE A 342 5.08 -6.49 -29.76
C PHE A 342 6.16 -7.18 -28.92
N GLY A 343 6.75 -8.28 -29.42
CA GLY A 343 7.69 -9.10 -28.65
C GLY A 343 7.05 -9.79 -27.44
N LEU A 344 5.76 -10.08 -27.52
CA LEU A 344 4.98 -10.71 -26.46
C LEU A 344 4.68 -12.18 -26.78
N PRO A 345 4.56 -13.07 -25.77
CA PRO A 345 4.02 -14.40 -25.99
C PRO A 345 2.51 -14.31 -26.29
N PRO A 346 1.90 -15.35 -26.90
CA PRO A 346 0.47 -15.38 -27.12
C PRO A 346 -0.31 -15.31 -25.81
N ALA A 347 -1.36 -14.49 -25.78
CA ALA A 347 -2.27 -14.40 -24.65
C ALA A 347 -3.26 -15.59 -24.60
N ALA A 348 -4.10 -15.59 -23.56
CA ALA A 348 -5.32 -16.38 -23.46
C ALA A 348 -6.46 -15.49 -22.95
N VAL A 349 -7.69 -15.82 -23.32
CA VAL A 349 -8.90 -15.14 -22.83
C VAL A 349 -9.89 -16.17 -22.29
N GLY A 350 -10.41 -15.92 -21.10
CA GLY A 350 -11.40 -16.73 -20.41
C GLY A 350 -12.68 -15.97 -20.14
N PHE A 351 -13.77 -16.73 -20.01
CA PHE A 351 -15.10 -16.26 -19.68
C PHE A 351 -15.61 -17.07 -18.49
N ASP A 352 -15.56 -16.47 -17.31
CA ASP A 352 -15.92 -17.10 -16.04
C ASP A 352 -17.38 -16.80 -15.70
N PHE A 353 -18.19 -17.85 -15.52
CA PHE A 353 -19.58 -17.74 -15.15
C PHE A 353 -19.74 -17.66 -13.62
N PHE A 354 -19.34 -16.53 -13.02
CA PHE A 354 -19.41 -16.30 -11.57
C PHE A 354 -20.79 -16.56 -10.96
N GLN A 355 -21.86 -16.24 -11.70
CA GLN A 355 -23.23 -16.45 -11.26
C GLN A 355 -24.16 -16.73 -12.41
N GLY A 356 -24.77 -17.92 -12.43
CA GLY A 356 -25.89 -18.27 -13.31
C GLY A 356 -27.28 -18.05 -12.76
N PRO A 357 -28.30 -18.37 -13.58
CA PRO A 357 -29.70 -18.19 -13.22
C PRO A 357 -30.02 -18.81 -11.87
N ILE A 358 -30.85 -18.12 -11.10
CA ILE A 358 -31.28 -18.55 -9.78
C ILE A 358 -32.49 -19.49 -9.90
N VAL A 359 -32.39 -20.66 -9.28
CA VAL A 359 -33.45 -21.68 -9.24
C VAL A 359 -33.75 -22.11 -7.81
N ASP A 360 -34.85 -22.83 -7.63
CA ASP A 360 -35.16 -23.48 -6.35
C ASP A 360 -34.03 -24.45 -5.95
N GLY A 361 -33.58 -24.32 -4.71
CA GLY A 361 -32.58 -25.19 -4.08
C GLY A 361 -33.18 -25.99 -2.93
N GLU A 362 -32.34 -26.77 -2.27
CA GLU A 362 -32.67 -27.39 -1.00
C GLU A 362 -32.72 -26.33 0.13
N PRO A 363 -33.39 -26.59 1.27
CA PRO A 363 -33.53 -25.60 2.35
C PRO A 363 -32.23 -25.02 2.92
N GLY A 364 -31.08 -25.68 2.70
CA GLY A 364 -29.75 -25.20 3.11
C GLY A 364 -28.96 -24.49 2.01
N ASP A 365 -29.46 -24.49 0.77
CA ASP A 365 -28.78 -23.85 -0.35
C ASP A 365 -28.90 -22.32 -0.24
N THR A 366 -27.90 -21.62 -0.76
CA THR A 366 -27.88 -20.16 -0.85
C THR A 366 -27.43 -19.76 -2.25
N ALA A 367 -28.18 -18.86 -2.87
CA ALA A 367 -27.82 -18.22 -4.13
C ALA A 367 -27.39 -16.77 -3.90
N ILE A 368 -26.74 -16.19 -4.89
CA ILE A 368 -26.49 -14.76 -5.03
C ILE A 368 -27.46 -14.22 -6.09
N PHE A 369 -28.07 -13.08 -5.80
CA PHE A 369 -28.87 -12.30 -6.74
C PHE A 369 -28.78 -10.83 -6.33
N ASP A 370 -28.45 -9.94 -7.26
CA ASP A 370 -28.24 -8.51 -6.96
C ASP A 370 -27.22 -8.27 -5.84
N PHE A 371 -26.12 -9.02 -5.85
CA PHE A 371 -25.10 -8.99 -4.79
C PHE A 371 -25.66 -9.21 -3.36
N THR A 372 -26.78 -9.93 -3.24
CA THR A 372 -27.37 -10.34 -1.96
C THR A 372 -27.52 -11.85 -1.89
N LYS A 373 -27.45 -12.41 -0.67
CA LYS A 373 -27.66 -13.84 -0.43
C LYS A 373 -29.14 -14.17 -0.33
N VAL A 374 -29.61 -15.14 -1.11
CA VAL A 374 -31.00 -15.63 -1.13
C VAL A 374 -31.03 -17.08 -0.65
N GLY A 375 -31.62 -17.31 0.53
CA GLY A 375 -31.73 -18.64 1.13
C GLY A 375 -32.80 -19.53 0.47
N GLY A 376 -32.54 -20.84 0.41
CA GLY A 376 -33.44 -21.84 -0.21
C GLY A 376 -33.39 -21.83 -1.74
N LYS A 377 -32.38 -21.17 -2.31
CA LYS A 377 -32.15 -21.03 -3.75
C LYS A 377 -30.71 -21.42 -4.07
N LYS A 378 -30.43 -21.70 -5.34
CA LYS A 378 -29.07 -21.92 -5.85
C LYS A 378 -28.89 -21.23 -7.20
N ASN A 379 -27.70 -20.72 -7.48
CA ASN A 379 -27.32 -20.34 -8.85
C ASN A 379 -26.94 -21.60 -9.63
N LEU A 380 -27.36 -21.67 -10.88
CA LEU A 380 -26.91 -22.72 -11.78
C LEU A 380 -25.46 -22.42 -12.23
N PRO A 381 -24.52 -23.38 -12.11
CA PRO A 381 -23.21 -23.26 -12.74
C PRO A 381 -23.33 -23.43 -14.27
N ALA A 382 -22.21 -23.50 -14.98
CA ALA A 382 -22.21 -23.99 -16.36
C ALA A 382 -22.80 -25.42 -16.40
N SER A 383 -23.84 -25.62 -17.20
CA SER A 383 -24.51 -26.91 -17.41
C SER A 383 -23.97 -27.68 -18.63
N SER A 384 -23.32 -26.96 -19.55
CA SER A 384 -22.61 -27.53 -20.70
C SER A 384 -21.64 -26.50 -21.29
N PHE A 385 -20.67 -27.00 -22.04
CA PHE A 385 -19.77 -26.20 -22.86
C PHE A 385 -19.84 -26.72 -24.30
N ILE A 386 -19.86 -25.79 -25.25
CA ILE A 386 -19.83 -26.12 -26.67
C ILE A 386 -18.66 -25.42 -27.33
N PHE A 387 -18.08 -26.07 -28.32
CA PHE A 387 -17.13 -25.44 -29.22
C PHE A 387 -17.48 -25.74 -30.67
N PHE A 388 -17.10 -24.83 -31.54
CA PHE A 388 -17.17 -24.95 -32.98
C PHE A 388 -15.76 -24.95 -33.55
N ALA A 389 -15.57 -25.68 -34.64
CA ALA A 389 -14.32 -25.66 -35.40
C ALA A 389 -14.66 -25.39 -36.86
N ALA A 390 -14.23 -24.24 -37.37
CA ALA A 390 -14.53 -23.83 -38.74
C ALA A 390 -14.08 -24.88 -39.76
N GLY A 391 -14.96 -25.23 -40.71
CA GLY A 391 -14.68 -26.26 -41.71
C GLY A 391 -14.80 -27.71 -41.20
N SER A 392 -15.27 -27.92 -39.96
CA SER A 392 -15.59 -29.25 -39.42
C SER A 392 -17.09 -29.58 -39.54
N PRO A 393 -17.53 -30.81 -39.19
CA PRO A 393 -18.96 -31.14 -39.07
C PRO A 393 -19.71 -30.41 -37.96
N ILE A 394 -19.01 -29.70 -37.06
CA ILE A 394 -19.57 -28.89 -35.99
C ILE A 394 -19.39 -27.42 -36.39
N SER A 395 -20.41 -26.89 -37.06
CA SER A 395 -20.41 -25.55 -37.68
C SER A 395 -21.45 -24.62 -37.06
N ASP A 396 -21.28 -23.31 -37.24
CA ASP A 396 -22.24 -22.32 -36.76
C ASP A 396 -23.67 -22.56 -37.26
N PRO A 397 -24.70 -22.36 -36.42
CA PRO A 397 -26.07 -22.47 -36.84
C PRO A 397 -26.43 -21.44 -37.93
N PRO A 398 -27.29 -21.80 -38.89
CA PRO A 398 -27.60 -20.93 -40.02
C PRO A 398 -28.38 -19.69 -39.58
N LEU A 399 -27.81 -18.51 -39.86
CA LEU A 399 -28.46 -17.23 -39.63
C LEU A 399 -29.73 -17.09 -40.49
N GLY A 400 -30.75 -16.41 -39.96
CA GLY A 400 -31.98 -16.11 -40.71
C GLY A 400 -32.91 -17.30 -40.98
N ASN A 401 -32.58 -18.50 -40.48
CA ASN A 401 -33.30 -19.74 -40.74
C ASN A 401 -33.80 -20.37 -39.42
N PRO A 402 -35.08 -20.79 -39.32
CA PRO A 402 -35.60 -21.54 -38.16
C PRO A 402 -34.80 -22.81 -37.80
N ASP A 403 -34.11 -23.45 -38.73
CA ASP A 403 -33.20 -24.57 -38.42
C ASP A 403 -32.13 -24.12 -37.41
N GLY A 404 -31.67 -22.87 -37.50
CA GLY A 404 -30.72 -22.29 -36.55
C GLY A 404 -31.29 -22.18 -35.14
N THR A 405 -32.59 -21.92 -34.97
CA THR A 405 -33.26 -21.96 -33.66
C THR A 405 -33.20 -23.37 -33.05
N LEU A 406 -33.42 -24.41 -33.85
CA LEU A 406 -33.40 -25.80 -33.39
C LEU A 406 -31.98 -26.24 -33.02
N GLU A 407 -31.01 -25.94 -33.88
CA GLU A 407 -29.59 -26.25 -33.65
C GLU A 407 -29.09 -25.55 -32.38
N TRP A 408 -29.37 -24.25 -32.21
CA TRP A 408 -28.99 -23.52 -31.00
C TRP A 408 -29.58 -24.11 -29.73
N TYR A 409 -30.84 -24.54 -29.74
CA TYR A 409 -31.43 -25.12 -28.55
C TYR A 409 -30.79 -26.46 -28.17
N ASN A 410 -30.42 -27.29 -29.15
CA ASN A 410 -29.62 -28.49 -28.90
C ASN A 410 -28.25 -28.14 -28.30
N MET A 411 -27.60 -27.10 -28.80
CA MET A 411 -26.32 -26.62 -28.30
C MET A 411 -26.38 -26.08 -26.87
N LEU A 412 -27.39 -25.26 -26.56
CA LEU A 412 -27.64 -24.78 -25.21
C LEU A 412 -27.80 -25.93 -24.22
N ASN A 413 -28.38 -27.05 -24.66
CA ASN A 413 -28.55 -28.26 -23.88
C ASN A 413 -27.32 -29.20 -23.90
N GLY A 414 -26.22 -28.83 -24.55
CA GLY A 414 -24.94 -29.55 -24.58
C GLY A 414 -24.80 -30.61 -25.69
N PHE A 415 -25.51 -30.44 -26.81
CA PHE A 415 -25.47 -31.33 -27.98
C PHE A 415 -24.90 -30.62 -29.22
N THR A 416 -24.49 -31.37 -30.23
CA THR A 416 -23.98 -30.80 -31.49
C THR A 416 -25.10 -30.08 -32.27
N PRO A 417 -24.77 -29.10 -33.13
CA PRO A 417 -25.74 -28.29 -33.87
C PRO A 417 -26.45 -29.17 -34.91
N THR A 418 -27.54 -29.80 -34.48
CA THR A 418 -28.42 -30.63 -35.31
C THR A 418 -29.86 -30.23 -35.05
N THR A 419 -30.75 -30.42 -36.03
CA THR A 419 -32.15 -29.99 -35.94
C THR A 419 -33.07 -31.01 -35.21
N ASP A 420 -32.58 -32.21 -34.90
CA ASP A 420 -33.36 -33.25 -34.22
C ASP A 420 -33.35 -33.03 -32.70
N LEU A 421 -34.45 -32.47 -32.18
CA LEU A 421 -34.64 -32.24 -30.74
C LEU A 421 -35.10 -33.51 -29.99
N GLU A 422 -35.62 -34.52 -30.68
CA GLU A 422 -36.09 -35.76 -30.06
C GLU A 422 -34.93 -36.74 -29.83
N ASN A 423 -33.95 -36.76 -30.75
CA ASN A 423 -32.75 -37.60 -30.70
C ASN A 423 -31.49 -36.76 -30.96
N PRO A 424 -31.14 -35.83 -30.05
CA PRO A 424 -30.02 -34.93 -30.26
C PRO A 424 -28.68 -35.68 -30.28
N THR A 425 -27.75 -35.20 -31.10
CA THR A 425 -26.43 -35.85 -31.26
C THR A 425 -25.45 -35.34 -30.19
N PRO A 426 -24.86 -36.22 -29.36
CA PRO A 426 -23.92 -35.79 -28.31
C PRO A 426 -22.57 -35.36 -28.88
N TYR A 427 -21.84 -34.53 -28.12
CA TYR A 427 -20.43 -34.28 -28.39
C TYR A 427 -19.60 -35.51 -28.01
N ILE A 428 -18.59 -35.79 -28.83
CA ILE A 428 -17.61 -36.87 -28.63
C ILE A 428 -16.23 -36.30 -28.92
N VAL A 429 -15.29 -36.43 -27.99
CA VAL A 429 -13.88 -36.06 -28.20
C VAL A 429 -13.12 -37.19 -28.89
N GLY A 430 -12.20 -36.83 -29.79
CA GLY A 430 -11.41 -37.76 -30.59
C GLY A 430 -10.19 -38.34 -29.87
N ALA A 431 -9.66 -37.64 -28.86
CA ALA A 431 -8.52 -38.07 -28.05
C ALA A 431 -8.59 -37.52 -26.61
N GLY A 432 -7.86 -38.19 -25.70
CA GLY A 432 -7.85 -37.92 -24.26
C GLY A 432 -8.55 -39.04 -23.45
N PRO A 433 -8.66 -38.91 -22.12
CA PRO A 433 -9.28 -39.92 -21.27
C PRO A 433 -10.74 -40.24 -21.62
N GLN A 434 -11.50 -39.29 -22.20
CA GLN A 434 -12.90 -39.48 -22.59
C GLN A 434 -13.08 -39.76 -24.09
N ALA A 435 -12.01 -40.12 -24.80
CA ALA A 435 -12.08 -40.41 -26.23
C ALA A 435 -13.18 -41.43 -26.58
N GLY A 436 -14.07 -41.06 -27.50
CA GLY A 436 -15.18 -41.89 -27.95
C GLY A 436 -16.38 -41.98 -26.99
N GLN A 437 -16.36 -41.25 -25.86
CA GLN A 437 -17.48 -41.15 -24.92
C GLN A 437 -18.31 -39.90 -25.20
N GLU A 438 -19.61 -39.97 -24.90
CA GLU A 438 -20.52 -38.83 -24.93
C GLU A 438 -20.21 -37.87 -23.78
N THR A 439 -20.18 -36.56 -24.05
CA THR A 439 -19.94 -35.52 -23.03
C THR A 439 -20.74 -34.25 -23.32
N LYS A 440 -21.06 -33.49 -22.26
CA LYS A 440 -21.58 -32.11 -22.35
C LYS A 440 -20.49 -31.05 -22.14
N PHE A 441 -19.27 -31.48 -21.83
CA PHE A 441 -18.10 -30.65 -21.62
C PHE A 441 -16.95 -31.24 -22.44
N PRO A 442 -16.97 -31.08 -23.78
CA PRO A 442 -15.82 -31.41 -24.59
C PRO A 442 -14.64 -30.50 -24.20
N LEU A 443 -13.41 -30.98 -24.38
CA LEU A 443 -12.19 -30.20 -24.16
C LEU A 443 -11.96 -29.76 -22.69
N SER A 444 -12.38 -30.58 -21.73
CA SER A 444 -12.26 -30.31 -20.28
C SER A 444 -10.88 -30.66 -19.68
N GLY A 445 -9.85 -30.73 -20.52
CA GLY A 445 -8.48 -31.01 -20.10
C GLY A 445 -7.74 -29.77 -19.59
N ASP A 446 -6.51 -29.98 -19.18
CA ASP A 446 -5.57 -28.95 -18.73
C ASP A 446 -4.47 -28.76 -19.80
N PRO A 447 -4.54 -27.69 -20.62
CA PRO A 447 -3.52 -27.40 -21.63
C PRO A 447 -2.14 -27.12 -21.04
N PHE A 448 -2.07 -26.56 -19.83
CA PHE A 448 -0.84 -26.23 -19.14
C PHE A 448 -0.09 -27.50 -18.71
N ARG A 449 -0.78 -28.40 -18.00
CA ARG A 449 -0.23 -29.70 -17.57
C ARG A 449 -0.19 -30.74 -18.68
N GLN A 450 -0.83 -30.47 -19.82
CA GLN A 450 -1.00 -31.38 -20.95
C GLN A 450 -1.66 -32.71 -20.56
N THR A 451 -2.67 -32.65 -19.71
CA THR A 451 -3.44 -33.80 -19.23
C THR A 451 -4.92 -33.63 -19.52
N GLY A 452 -5.64 -34.72 -19.82
CA GLY A 452 -7.09 -34.66 -20.08
C GLY A 452 -7.43 -34.53 -21.57
N ASP A 453 -8.67 -34.11 -21.85
CA ASP A 453 -9.19 -33.94 -23.21
C ASP A 453 -8.86 -32.51 -23.69
N ILE A 454 -7.85 -32.35 -24.55
CA ILE A 454 -7.32 -31.04 -24.98
C ILE A 454 -7.53 -30.86 -26.49
N ASP A 455 -7.87 -29.65 -26.93
CA ASP A 455 -8.03 -29.33 -28.35
C ASP A 455 -6.71 -29.50 -29.12
N ALA A 456 -6.79 -29.79 -30.42
CA ALA A 456 -5.66 -30.12 -31.29
C ALA A 456 -4.72 -31.23 -30.80
N PHE A 457 -5.08 -31.95 -29.73
CA PHE A 457 -4.31 -33.07 -29.23
C PHE A 457 -4.79 -34.39 -29.86
N GLY A 458 -3.85 -35.22 -30.32
CA GLY A 458 -4.15 -36.54 -30.87
C GLY A 458 -5.07 -36.48 -32.11
N ALA A 459 -6.28 -37.01 -31.98
CA ALA A 459 -7.29 -37.08 -33.04
C ALA A 459 -8.41 -36.04 -32.91
N ASN A 460 -8.27 -35.06 -32.00
CA ASN A 460 -9.12 -33.87 -31.95
C ASN A 460 -8.85 -32.95 -33.17
N PHE A 461 -9.71 -31.95 -33.41
CA PHE A 461 -9.59 -31.06 -34.57
C PHE A 461 -8.29 -30.27 -34.54
N PRO A 462 -7.62 -30.04 -35.70
CA PRO A 462 -6.40 -29.22 -35.75
C PRO A 462 -6.68 -27.77 -35.33
N PRO A 463 -5.65 -26.99 -34.95
CA PRO A 463 -5.80 -25.56 -34.67
C PRO A 463 -6.50 -24.84 -35.83
N GLY A 464 -7.33 -23.85 -35.50
CA GLY A 464 -8.16 -23.16 -36.46
C GLY A 464 -9.24 -22.35 -35.77
N ASP A 465 -9.91 -21.51 -36.54
CA ASP A 465 -10.98 -20.64 -36.07
C ASP A 465 -12.03 -21.37 -35.19
N ARG A 466 -12.20 -20.88 -33.95
CA ARG A 466 -13.03 -21.47 -32.89
C ARG A 466 -14.15 -20.52 -32.49
N ARG A 467 -15.31 -21.09 -32.18
CA ARG A 467 -16.33 -20.43 -31.35
C ARG A 467 -16.53 -21.24 -30.09
N ILE A 468 -16.80 -20.57 -28.99
CA ILE A 468 -17.12 -21.23 -27.72
C ILE A 468 -18.46 -20.71 -27.21
N ALA A 469 -19.18 -21.56 -26.46
CA ALA A 469 -20.30 -21.08 -25.68
C ALA A 469 -20.46 -21.83 -24.36
N ILE A 470 -20.69 -21.06 -23.30
CA ILE A 470 -20.80 -21.54 -21.93
C ILE A 470 -22.27 -21.42 -21.54
N ASN A 471 -22.95 -22.55 -21.39
CA ASN A 471 -24.40 -22.57 -21.24
C ASN A 471 -24.79 -22.87 -19.80
N SER A 472 -25.86 -22.24 -19.33
CA SER A 472 -26.47 -22.51 -18.02
C SER A 472 -27.99 -22.69 -18.16
N GLY A 473 -28.50 -23.78 -17.60
CA GLY A 473 -29.92 -24.14 -17.61
C GLY A 473 -30.16 -25.65 -17.41
N PRO A 474 -31.40 -26.13 -17.58
CA PRO A 474 -32.60 -25.34 -17.83
C PRO A 474 -33.12 -24.65 -16.56
N PHE A 475 -33.85 -23.55 -16.74
CA PHE A 475 -34.68 -22.91 -15.71
C PHE A 475 -36.01 -22.46 -16.31
N THR A 476 -36.97 -22.08 -15.46
CA THR A 476 -38.24 -21.49 -15.90
C THR A 476 -38.21 -20.00 -15.57
N LEU A 477 -38.44 -19.14 -16.58
CA LEU A 477 -38.56 -17.69 -16.40
C LEU A 477 -40.04 -17.30 -16.41
N ALA A 478 -40.60 -17.03 -15.23
CA ALA A 478 -42.01 -16.66 -15.12
C ALA A 478 -42.31 -15.28 -15.72
N ASN A 479 -43.58 -14.99 -16.02
CA ASN A 479 -43.97 -13.66 -16.46
C ASN A 479 -43.71 -12.63 -15.35
N GLY A 480 -43.03 -11.53 -15.68
CA GLY A 480 -42.59 -10.49 -14.74
C GLY A 480 -41.36 -10.86 -13.92
N ASP A 481 -40.82 -12.07 -14.09
CA ASP A 481 -39.63 -12.52 -13.37
C ASP A 481 -38.35 -11.89 -13.95
N THR A 482 -37.33 -11.77 -13.10
CA THR A 482 -36.01 -11.25 -13.45
C THR A 482 -34.95 -12.29 -13.09
N GLN A 483 -34.09 -12.58 -14.05
CA GLN A 483 -32.95 -13.47 -13.86
C GLN A 483 -31.67 -12.71 -14.17
N GLU A 484 -30.59 -13.11 -13.51
CA GLU A 484 -29.33 -12.40 -13.53
C GLU A 484 -28.17 -13.37 -13.80
N VAL A 485 -27.27 -12.95 -14.67
CA VAL A 485 -26.03 -13.64 -15.01
C VAL A 485 -24.86 -12.69 -14.84
N VAL A 486 -23.81 -13.14 -14.16
CA VAL A 486 -22.54 -12.39 -14.04
C VAL A 486 -21.41 -13.18 -14.68
N VAL A 487 -20.66 -12.52 -15.57
CA VAL A 487 -19.56 -13.11 -16.33
C VAL A 487 -18.31 -12.23 -16.20
N GLY A 488 -17.16 -12.84 -15.87
CA GLY A 488 -15.85 -12.21 -16.00
C GLY A 488 -15.23 -12.48 -17.35
N VAL A 489 -14.71 -11.47 -18.03
CA VAL A 489 -13.78 -11.63 -19.17
C VAL A 489 -12.38 -11.48 -18.61
N VAL A 490 -11.61 -12.57 -18.61
CA VAL A 490 -10.33 -12.67 -17.90
C VAL A 490 -9.21 -12.87 -18.91
N GLY A 491 -8.26 -11.94 -18.94
CA GLY A 491 -7.03 -12.08 -19.73
C GLY A 491 -5.95 -12.82 -18.96
N GLY A 492 -5.14 -13.62 -19.66
CA GLY A 492 -3.89 -14.18 -19.14
C GLY A 492 -2.75 -13.99 -20.12
N ILE A 493 -1.63 -13.50 -19.62
CA ILE A 493 -0.37 -13.40 -20.37
C ILE A 493 0.77 -13.52 -19.35
N VAL A 494 1.91 -14.03 -19.78
CA VAL A 494 3.12 -14.14 -18.96
C VAL A 494 4.27 -13.39 -19.63
N ASP A 495 5.40 -13.23 -18.93
CA ASP A 495 6.58 -12.61 -19.49
C ASP A 495 7.12 -13.36 -20.72
N ALA A 496 7.66 -12.61 -21.68
CA ALA A 496 8.20 -13.16 -22.93
C ALA A 496 9.41 -14.09 -22.71
N ASP A 497 10.13 -13.95 -21.60
CA ASP A 497 11.28 -14.80 -21.28
C ASP A 497 10.78 -16.17 -20.81
N GLY A 498 10.76 -17.15 -21.71
CA GLY A 498 10.31 -18.52 -21.42
C GLY A 498 8.79 -18.75 -21.42
N GLY A 499 7.98 -17.69 -21.51
CA GLY A 499 6.52 -17.76 -21.57
C GLY A 499 5.96 -18.30 -22.89
N ASN A 500 4.77 -18.90 -22.85
CA ASN A 500 4.05 -19.40 -24.02
C ASN A 500 2.52 -19.38 -23.82
N ASN A 501 1.79 -19.74 -24.87
CA ASN A 501 0.33 -19.85 -24.91
C ASN A 501 -0.30 -20.68 -23.77
N ARG A 502 0.39 -21.71 -23.27
CA ARG A 502 -0.14 -22.58 -22.21
C ARG A 502 0.06 -21.99 -20.83
N ASN A 503 1.19 -21.32 -20.60
CA ASN A 503 1.39 -20.54 -19.37
C ASN A 503 0.35 -19.42 -19.26
N ALA A 504 -0.02 -18.79 -20.39
CA ALA A 504 -1.07 -17.78 -20.44
C ALA A 504 -2.44 -18.33 -19.98
N VAL A 505 -2.78 -19.59 -20.31
CA VAL A 505 -4.01 -20.25 -19.83
C VAL A 505 -3.99 -20.41 -18.30
N GLU A 506 -2.89 -20.88 -17.70
CA GLU A 506 -2.82 -21.03 -16.24
C GLU A 506 -2.82 -19.67 -15.54
N GLN A 507 -2.15 -18.65 -16.10
CA GLN A 507 -2.21 -17.28 -15.57
C GLN A 507 -3.64 -16.71 -15.62
N MET A 508 -4.37 -16.95 -16.72
CA MET A 508 -5.78 -16.56 -16.83
C MET A 508 -6.62 -17.21 -15.72
N LYS A 509 -6.40 -18.50 -15.44
CA LYS A 509 -7.11 -19.20 -14.34
C LYS A 509 -6.81 -18.60 -12.97
N LEU A 510 -5.56 -18.23 -12.69
CA LEU A 510 -5.18 -17.56 -11.44
C LEU A 510 -5.83 -16.18 -11.31
N ASN A 511 -5.92 -15.43 -12.40
CA ASN A 511 -6.65 -14.17 -12.44
C ASN A 511 -8.15 -14.39 -12.17
N SER A 512 -8.73 -15.47 -12.71
CA SER A 512 -10.12 -15.89 -12.44
C SER A 512 -10.35 -16.20 -10.94
N ASP A 513 -9.44 -16.95 -10.31
CA ASP A 513 -9.54 -17.31 -8.90
C ASP A 513 -9.50 -16.06 -8.00
N PHE A 514 -8.64 -15.10 -8.32
CA PHE A 514 -8.59 -13.79 -7.63
C PHE A 514 -9.92 -13.04 -7.74
N ALA A 515 -10.51 -13.03 -8.94
CA ALA A 515 -11.78 -12.38 -9.22
C ALA A 515 -12.96 -13.05 -8.51
N GLN A 516 -12.97 -14.39 -8.47
CA GLN A 516 -13.98 -15.17 -7.75
C GLN A 516 -13.98 -14.84 -6.26
N ALA A 517 -12.81 -14.71 -5.64
CA ALA A 517 -12.69 -14.34 -4.23
C ALA A 517 -13.31 -12.96 -3.92
N LEU A 518 -13.18 -12.00 -4.82
CA LEU A 518 -13.81 -10.68 -4.72
C LEU A 518 -15.32 -10.73 -4.99
N TYR A 519 -15.74 -11.51 -5.99
CA TYR A 519 -17.15 -11.72 -6.31
C TYR A 519 -17.92 -12.31 -5.13
N ASP A 520 -17.36 -13.33 -4.48
CA ASP A 520 -17.96 -13.99 -3.31
C ASP A 520 -18.09 -13.05 -2.10
N GLY A 521 -17.24 -12.02 -2.04
CA GLY A 521 -17.28 -10.91 -1.09
C GLY A 521 -18.12 -9.72 -1.58
N PHE A 522 -18.86 -9.85 -2.67
CA PHE A 522 -19.67 -8.78 -3.29
C PHE A 522 -18.88 -7.51 -3.66
N PHE A 523 -17.58 -7.65 -3.90
CA PHE A 523 -16.66 -6.52 -4.10
C PHE A 523 -16.72 -5.51 -2.93
N GLN A 524 -16.99 -5.98 -1.71
CA GLN A 524 -16.89 -5.17 -0.50
C GLN A 524 -15.40 -4.92 -0.19
N GLY A 525 -14.87 -3.87 -0.80
CA GLY A 525 -13.44 -3.55 -0.83
C GLY A 525 -12.81 -3.96 -2.17
N ILE A 526 -11.92 -3.12 -2.67
CA ILE A 526 -11.13 -3.37 -3.89
C ILE A 526 -9.66 -3.28 -3.48
N PRO A 527 -8.87 -4.36 -3.64
CA PRO A 527 -7.48 -4.34 -3.22
C PRO A 527 -6.74 -3.39 -4.18
N THR A 528 -6.15 -2.34 -3.63
CA THR A 528 -5.37 -1.36 -4.38
C THR A 528 -3.93 -1.37 -3.87
N PRO A 529 -2.90 -1.23 -4.73
CA PRO A 529 -1.57 -0.92 -4.24
C PRO A 529 -1.61 0.40 -3.44
N PRO A 530 -0.70 0.59 -2.47
CA PRO A 530 -0.53 1.92 -1.87
C PRO A 530 -0.27 2.96 -2.97
N PRO A 531 -0.69 4.22 -2.78
CA PRO A 531 -0.27 5.32 -3.66
C PRO A 531 1.26 5.38 -3.79
N ALA A 532 1.75 5.89 -4.93
CA ALA A 532 3.19 6.12 -5.08
C ALA A 532 3.65 7.20 -4.07
N PRO A 533 4.75 6.98 -3.32
CA PRO A 533 5.27 7.97 -2.38
C PRO A 533 5.67 9.28 -3.08
N SER A 534 5.37 10.42 -2.47
CA SER A 534 5.88 11.74 -2.90
C SER A 534 7.35 11.88 -2.46
N VAL A 535 8.28 11.96 -3.41
CA VAL A 535 9.72 12.00 -3.13
C VAL A 535 10.31 13.37 -3.48
N ASP A 536 10.82 14.08 -2.48
CA ASP A 536 11.69 15.24 -2.64
C ASP A 536 13.13 14.80 -2.83
N VAL A 537 13.88 15.54 -3.66
CA VAL A 537 15.26 15.19 -4.03
C VAL A 537 16.19 16.35 -3.78
N THR A 538 17.25 16.07 -3.03
CA THR A 538 18.41 16.96 -2.90
C THR A 538 19.64 16.31 -3.49
N VAL A 539 20.32 17.07 -4.35
CA VAL A 539 21.53 16.61 -5.03
C VAL A 539 22.74 17.27 -4.40
N LEU A 540 23.75 16.46 -4.08
CA LEU A 540 25.06 16.84 -3.56
C LEU A 540 26.17 16.42 -4.54
N GLU A 541 27.41 16.79 -4.25
CA GLU A 541 28.57 16.53 -5.13
C GLU A 541 28.76 15.03 -5.40
N ASP A 542 28.64 14.20 -4.36
CA ASP A 542 28.89 12.76 -4.36
C ASP A 542 27.71 11.93 -3.81
N ALA A 543 26.59 12.57 -3.50
CA ALA A 543 25.41 11.90 -2.94
C ALA A 543 24.09 12.50 -3.48
N VAL A 544 23.01 11.72 -3.37
CA VAL A 544 21.64 12.16 -3.63
C VAL A 544 20.76 11.74 -2.47
N VAL A 545 20.04 12.69 -1.87
CA VAL A 545 19.06 12.41 -0.82
C VAL A 545 17.70 12.27 -1.46
N LEU A 546 17.04 11.15 -1.20
CA LEU A 546 15.63 10.90 -1.52
C LEU A 546 14.85 11.00 -0.20
N ASN A 547 13.92 11.93 -0.09
CA ASN A 547 13.09 12.14 1.10
C ASN A 547 11.61 12.03 0.75
N TRP A 548 10.91 11.05 1.32
CA TRP A 548 9.46 10.88 1.16
C TRP A 548 8.70 11.00 2.48
N GLY A 549 9.35 11.53 3.52
CA GLY A 549 8.72 11.81 4.81
C GLY A 549 8.30 13.26 5.00
N GLY A 550 8.78 14.18 4.14
CA GLY A 550 8.54 15.63 4.26
C GLY A 550 7.10 16.07 3.94
N ASN A 551 6.27 15.20 3.37
CA ASN A 551 4.87 15.47 3.05
C ASN A 551 3.94 14.57 3.90
N PRO A 552 3.44 15.05 5.06
CA PRO A 552 2.61 14.26 5.96
C PRO A 552 1.31 13.75 5.32
N THR A 553 0.72 14.49 4.39
CA THR A 553 -0.49 14.07 3.66
C THR A 553 -0.19 12.88 2.76
N SER A 554 0.94 12.90 2.05
CA SER A 554 1.38 11.75 1.25
C SER A 554 1.70 10.55 2.12
N VAL A 555 2.40 10.74 3.25
CA VAL A 555 2.73 9.67 4.19
C VAL A 555 1.47 8.99 4.72
N ALA A 556 0.50 9.77 5.18
CA ALA A 556 -0.76 9.24 5.71
C ALA A 556 -1.57 8.47 4.66
N ALA A 557 -1.55 8.90 3.40
CA ALA A 557 -2.24 8.20 2.31
C ALA A 557 -1.54 6.89 1.91
N VAL A 558 -0.20 6.86 1.93
CA VAL A 558 0.59 5.67 1.59
C VAL A 558 0.54 4.61 2.69
N GLU A 559 0.63 5.03 3.95
CA GLU A 559 0.68 4.15 5.12
C GLU A 559 -0.72 3.82 5.69
N ALA A 560 -1.77 4.08 4.91
CA ALA A 560 -3.14 3.74 5.28
C ALA A 560 -3.36 2.22 5.27
N ASN A 561 -4.16 1.75 6.23
CA ASN A 561 -4.57 0.35 6.34
C ASN A 561 -5.91 0.13 5.63
N ASP A 562 -6.06 -1.00 4.93
CA ASP A 562 -7.34 -1.45 4.37
C ASP A 562 -8.05 -2.38 5.37
N PRO A 563 -9.11 -1.91 6.06
CA PRO A 563 -9.80 -2.70 7.07
C PRO A 563 -10.70 -3.80 6.49
N LEU A 564 -11.01 -3.77 5.19
CA LEU A 564 -11.97 -4.70 4.58
C LEU A 564 -11.29 -5.97 4.06
N LEU A 565 -10.26 -5.81 3.23
CA LEU A 565 -9.55 -6.93 2.62
C LEU A 565 -8.23 -7.28 3.32
N GLY A 566 -7.84 -6.46 4.31
CA GLY A 566 -6.65 -6.68 5.11
C GLY A 566 -5.34 -6.41 4.37
N PHE A 567 -5.38 -5.73 3.21
CA PHE A 567 -4.20 -5.25 2.49
C PHE A 567 -3.62 -4.01 3.19
N ASN A 568 -2.92 -4.25 4.29
CA ASN A 568 -2.34 -3.20 5.13
C ASN A 568 -0.96 -2.79 4.62
N PHE A 569 -0.60 -1.52 4.79
CA PHE A 569 0.75 -1.05 4.47
C PHE A 569 1.79 -1.91 5.19
N GLU A 570 2.83 -2.34 4.46
CA GLU A 570 3.88 -3.21 4.99
C GLU A 570 5.27 -2.58 4.87
N GLY A 571 5.55 -1.85 3.78
CA GLY A 571 6.85 -1.21 3.64
C GLY A 571 7.09 -0.40 2.37
N TYR A 572 8.30 0.14 2.27
CA TYR A 572 8.84 0.87 1.14
C TYR A 572 9.99 0.10 0.47
N ASN A 573 10.10 0.21 -0.86
CA ASN A 573 11.27 -0.24 -1.63
C ASN A 573 11.90 0.95 -2.35
N VAL A 574 13.24 1.02 -2.34
CA VAL A 574 14.03 2.00 -3.11
C VAL A 574 14.76 1.30 -4.25
N TYR A 575 14.70 1.86 -5.45
CA TYR A 575 15.26 1.27 -6.67
C TYR A 575 16.20 2.23 -7.41
N GLN A 576 17.21 1.70 -8.09
CA GLN A 576 17.89 2.36 -9.21
C GLN A 576 17.40 1.79 -10.54
N LEU A 577 17.15 2.66 -11.51
CA LEU A 577 16.66 2.32 -12.84
C LEU A 577 17.74 2.56 -13.92
N PRO A 578 17.75 1.77 -15.00
CA PRO A 578 18.73 1.92 -16.09
C PRO A 578 18.42 3.09 -17.03
N SER A 579 17.18 3.59 -17.05
CA SER A 579 16.74 4.70 -17.92
C SER A 579 15.47 5.36 -17.39
N GLN A 580 15.15 6.56 -17.90
CA GLN A 580 13.90 7.26 -17.57
C GLN A 580 12.64 6.51 -18.05
N THR A 581 12.77 5.68 -19.07
CA THR A 581 11.66 4.90 -19.66
C THR A 581 11.50 3.53 -19.02
N ALA A 582 12.34 3.18 -18.04
CA ALA A 582 12.21 1.91 -17.31
C ALA A 582 11.06 2.02 -16.30
N THR A 583 9.93 1.40 -16.62
CA THR A 583 8.71 1.41 -15.81
C THR A 583 8.45 0.08 -15.10
N SER A 584 9.28 -0.95 -15.36
CA SER A 584 9.14 -2.28 -14.77
C SER A 584 10.18 -2.56 -13.69
N LYS A 585 9.74 -3.22 -12.62
CA LYS A 585 10.59 -3.69 -11.50
C LYS A 585 11.64 -4.70 -11.95
N SER A 586 11.37 -5.48 -13.00
CA SER A 586 12.33 -6.46 -13.54
C SER A 586 13.55 -5.81 -14.20
N GLN A 587 13.44 -4.54 -14.59
CA GLN A 587 14.55 -3.75 -15.15
C GLN A 587 15.33 -3.00 -14.06
N ALA A 588 14.81 -2.95 -12.84
CA ALA A 588 15.32 -2.14 -11.74
C ALA A 588 16.26 -2.93 -10.83
N THR A 589 17.23 -2.24 -10.22
CA THR A 589 18.03 -2.80 -9.10
C THR A 589 17.42 -2.32 -7.79
N LYS A 590 16.83 -3.23 -7.00
CA LYS A 590 16.35 -2.93 -5.65
C LYS A 590 17.55 -2.64 -4.74
N ILE A 591 17.57 -1.46 -4.13
CA ILE A 591 18.65 -0.97 -3.27
C ILE A 591 18.41 -1.38 -1.82
N VAL A 592 17.22 -1.09 -1.30
CA VAL A 592 16.85 -1.34 0.10
C VAL A 592 15.33 -1.50 0.23
N THR A 593 14.92 -2.26 1.23
CA THR A 593 13.53 -2.38 1.71
C THR A 593 13.47 -1.83 3.14
N TYR A 594 12.44 -1.04 3.44
CA TYR A 594 12.07 -0.62 4.80
C TYR A 594 10.69 -1.15 5.13
N ASP A 595 10.59 -2.02 6.12
CA ASP A 595 9.37 -2.77 6.44
C ASP A 595 9.02 -2.66 7.92
N LEU A 596 7.74 -2.90 8.23
CA LEU A 596 7.27 -2.91 9.62
C LEU A 596 7.98 -4.00 10.42
N ASN A 597 8.28 -3.71 11.70
CA ASN A 597 8.81 -4.72 12.63
C ASN A 597 7.67 -5.59 13.17
N ASN A 598 7.14 -6.46 12.30
CA ASN A 598 5.96 -7.28 12.58
C ASN A 598 6.19 -8.78 12.27
N PHE A 599 7.43 -9.18 11.95
CA PHE A 599 7.85 -10.53 11.57
C PHE A 599 7.39 -10.99 10.17
N VAL A 600 6.83 -10.10 9.34
CA VAL A 600 6.45 -10.38 7.95
C VAL A 600 7.63 -10.11 7.02
N THR A 601 8.60 -11.03 7.02
CA THR A 601 9.86 -10.86 6.25
C THR A 601 9.82 -11.44 4.83
N THR A 602 8.88 -12.32 4.51
CA THR A 602 8.76 -12.91 3.18
C THR A 602 7.30 -13.11 2.82
N ILE A 603 6.86 -12.39 1.80
CA ILE A 603 5.52 -12.54 1.26
C ILE A 603 5.62 -13.35 -0.03
N ARG A 604 4.83 -14.41 -0.11
CA ARG A 604 4.84 -15.35 -1.23
C ARG A 604 3.58 -15.19 -2.07
N GLY A 605 3.76 -15.19 -3.39
CA GLY A 605 2.67 -15.17 -4.35
C GLY A 605 2.93 -16.18 -5.46
N THR A 606 1.88 -16.51 -6.21
CA THR A 606 1.99 -17.40 -7.38
C THR A 606 2.19 -16.57 -8.64
N GLN A 607 3.34 -16.75 -9.31
CA GLN A 607 3.63 -16.07 -10.58
C GLN A 607 4.41 -16.97 -11.52
N PHE A 608 4.42 -16.60 -12.80
CA PHE A 608 5.26 -17.26 -13.80
C PHE A 608 6.75 -17.05 -13.51
N VAL A 609 7.53 -18.13 -13.55
CA VAL A 609 8.99 -18.09 -13.37
C VAL A 609 9.67 -18.57 -14.64
N ALA A 610 10.18 -17.61 -15.41
CA ALA A 610 10.88 -17.79 -16.69
C ALA A 610 11.93 -18.91 -16.66
N GLU A 611 12.76 -18.97 -15.61
CA GLU A 611 13.84 -19.96 -15.46
C GLU A 611 13.32 -21.41 -15.47
N PHE A 612 12.12 -21.64 -14.93
CA PHE A 612 11.51 -22.96 -14.87
C PHE A 612 10.47 -23.19 -15.97
N GLY A 613 10.01 -22.14 -16.65
CA GLY A 613 8.92 -22.21 -17.62
C GLY A 613 7.58 -22.61 -17.00
N ASP A 614 7.42 -22.38 -15.69
CA ASP A 614 6.34 -22.89 -14.86
C ASP A 614 5.80 -21.76 -13.95
N ILE A 615 4.57 -21.91 -13.46
CA ILE A 615 3.97 -21.00 -12.51
C ILE A 615 4.20 -21.55 -11.10
N LEU A 616 4.93 -20.80 -10.27
CA LEU A 616 5.41 -21.26 -8.98
C LEU A 616 5.09 -20.26 -7.87
N GLU A 617 4.98 -20.76 -6.64
CA GLU A 617 4.94 -19.92 -5.46
C GLU A 617 6.35 -19.42 -5.11
N VAL A 618 6.55 -18.11 -5.22
CA VAL A 618 7.85 -17.46 -5.02
C VAL A 618 7.71 -16.23 -4.11
N PRO A 619 8.81 -15.80 -3.46
CA PRO A 619 8.83 -14.51 -2.78
C PRO A 619 8.54 -13.38 -3.77
N ILE A 620 7.43 -12.65 -3.56
CA ILE A 620 7.07 -11.45 -4.32
C ILE A 620 7.48 -10.17 -3.59
N GLN A 621 7.60 -10.23 -2.26
CA GLN A 621 8.25 -9.21 -1.44
C GLN A 621 9.18 -9.84 -0.43
N GLN A 622 10.25 -9.12 -0.13
CA GLN A 622 11.26 -9.52 0.84
C GLN A 622 11.56 -8.34 1.77
N GLY A 623 11.11 -8.49 3.01
CA GLY A 623 11.36 -7.60 4.14
C GLY A 623 12.47 -8.13 5.04
N PHE A 624 12.88 -7.31 6.00
CA PHE A 624 14.00 -7.57 6.91
C PHE A 624 13.73 -7.15 8.36
N ASP A 625 12.50 -6.77 8.72
CA ASP A 625 12.14 -6.14 10.00
C ASP A 625 13.11 -4.99 10.34
N THR A 626 13.27 -4.07 9.39
CA THR A 626 14.22 -2.95 9.54
C THR A 626 13.63 -1.69 10.15
N GLY A 627 12.31 -1.66 10.32
CA GLY A 627 11.54 -0.47 10.66
C GLY A 627 11.34 0.44 9.46
N ILE A 628 10.28 1.23 9.53
CA ILE A 628 9.94 2.18 8.47
C ILE A 628 10.89 3.39 8.54
N LYS A 629 11.56 3.68 7.42
CA LYS A 629 12.27 4.93 7.17
C LYS A 629 11.65 5.64 5.98
N ARG A 630 11.72 6.98 6.01
CA ARG A 630 11.13 7.84 4.97
C ARG A 630 12.16 8.66 4.19
N TYR A 631 13.40 8.21 4.20
CA TYR A 631 14.48 8.82 3.44
C TYR A 631 15.58 7.81 3.12
N PHE A 632 16.37 8.11 2.10
CA PHE A 632 17.55 7.32 1.72
C PHE A 632 18.61 8.21 1.07
N THR A 633 19.87 8.06 1.49
CA THR A 633 21.01 8.73 0.85
C THR A 633 21.70 7.76 -0.10
N VAL A 634 21.64 8.07 -1.39
CA VAL A 634 22.33 7.35 -2.46
C VAL A 634 23.75 7.90 -2.57
N GLU A 635 24.75 7.06 -2.30
CA GLU A 635 26.18 7.45 -2.36
C GLU A 635 26.93 6.78 -3.52
N LYS A 636 26.26 5.89 -4.25
CA LYS A 636 26.84 5.14 -5.36
C LYS A 636 25.84 4.80 -6.43
N ASP A 637 26.36 4.48 -7.61
CA ASP A 637 25.67 3.77 -8.67
C ASP A 637 25.60 2.28 -8.29
N TYR A 638 24.44 1.81 -7.86
CA TYR A 638 24.13 0.43 -7.48
C TYR A 638 24.04 -0.52 -8.68
N ILE A 639 23.73 -0.03 -9.88
CA ILE A 639 23.71 -0.85 -11.11
C ILE A 639 25.15 -1.22 -11.52
N ASN A 640 26.08 -0.26 -11.48
CA ASN A 640 27.46 -0.49 -11.93
C ASN A 640 28.47 -0.72 -10.79
N ASP A 641 28.01 -0.62 -9.54
CA ASP A 641 28.81 -0.69 -8.30
C ASP A 641 30.01 0.27 -8.31
N ARG A 642 29.74 1.56 -8.54
CA ARG A 642 30.76 2.62 -8.62
C ARG A 642 30.29 3.89 -7.91
N PRO A 643 31.20 4.77 -7.45
CA PRO A 643 30.80 6.08 -6.94
C PRO A 643 29.96 6.86 -7.96
N LEU A 644 29.04 7.68 -7.46
CA LEU A 644 28.32 8.65 -8.29
C LEU A 644 29.32 9.61 -8.95
N ARG A 645 28.98 10.08 -10.15
CA ARG A 645 29.83 10.97 -10.94
C ARG A 645 29.10 12.25 -11.27
N GLU A 646 29.76 13.37 -10.97
CA GLU A 646 29.29 14.71 -11.30
C GLU A 646 28.87 14.82 -12.78
N GLY A 647 27.70 15.40 -13.03
CA GLY A 647 27.18 15.65 -14.39
C GLY A 647 26.71 14.40 -15.14
N THR A 648 26.66 13.24 -14.50
CA THR A 648 26.11 12.00 -15.07
C THR A 648 24.65 11.83 -14.64
N THR A 649 23.78 11.42 -15.55
CA THR A 649 22.35 11.22 -15.24
C THR A 649 22.10 9.82 -14.67
N TYR A 650 21.41 9.76 -13.55
CA TYR A 650 20.94 8.55 -12.88
C TYR A 650 19.42 8.61 -12.70
N TYR A 651 18.80 7.45 -12.48
CA TYR A 651 17.36 7.31 -12.32
C TYR A 651 17.07 6.47 -11.08
N PHE A 652 16.21 6.96 -10.20
CA PHE A 652 15.80 6.27 -8.98
C PHE A 652 14.28 6.20 -8.87
N ALA A 653 13.76 5.38 -7.98
CA ALA A 653 12.34 5.37 -7.64
C ALA A 653 12.15 4.90 -6.20
N VAL A 654 11.10 5.40 -5.55
CA VAL A 654 10.60 4.88 -4.28
C VAL A 654 9.19 4.38 -4.51
N THR A 655 8.88 3.22 -3.97
CA THR A 655 7.55 2.58 -4.06
C THR A 655 7.13 2.10 -2.68
N ALA A 656 5.84 1.88 -2.49
CA ALA A 656 5.28 1.30 -1.28
C ALA A 656 4.50 0.03 -1.61
N TYR A 657 4.47 -0.91 -0.67
CA TYR A 657 3.75 -2.17 -0.81
C TYR A 657 2.90 -2.48 0.43
N ASN A 658 1.81 -3.20 0.20
CA ASN A 658 0.91 -3.68 1.23
C ASN A 658 0.96 -5.21 1.33
N PHE A 659 0.30 -5.77 2.33
CA PHE A 659 0.22 -7.20 2.58
C PHE A 659 -1.14 -7.59 3.16
N THR A 660 -1.71 -8.71 2.68
CA THR A 660 -2.82 -9.41 3.33
C THR A 660 -2.43 -10.83 3.70
N SER A 661 -2.88 -11.28 4.88
CA SER A 661 -2.73 -12.67 5.32
C SER A 661 -3.87 -13.58 4.82
N ASP A 662 -4.80 -13.04 4.04
CA ASP A 662 -5.93 -13.79 3.49
C ASP A 662 -5.48 -14.72 2.36
N ILE A 663 -5.53 -16.01 2.64
CA ILE A 663 -5.10 -17.09 1.75
C ILE A 663 -5.93 -17.23 0.48
N ARG A 664 -7.05 -16.52 0.36
CA ARG A 664 -7.88 -16.52 -0.85
C ARG A 664 -7.20 -15.81 -2.02
N PHE A 665 -6.24 -14.92 -1.76
CA PHE A 665 -5.54 -14.17 -2.79
C PHE A 665 -4.21 -14.84 -3.16
N SER A 666 -4.05 -15.19 -4.44
CA SER A 666 -2.81 -15.72 -5.02
C SER A 666 -1.69 -14.67 -5.12
N GLU A 667 -2.06 -13.39 -5.06
CA GLU A 667 -1.20 -12.21 -5.01
C GLU A 667 -1.49 -11.45 -3.69
N PRO A 668 -0.89 -11.86 -2.55
CA PRO A 668 -1.21 -11.28 -1.23
C PRO A 668 -0.50 -9.94 -0.95
N SER A 669 0.16 -9.34 -1.94
CA SER A 669 0.84 -8.05 -1.83
C SER A 669 0.79 -7.30 -3.14
N LEU A 670 0.38 -6.03 -3.07
CA LEU A 670 0.39 -5.09 -4.18
C LEU A 670 1.39 -3.98 -3.88
N GLU A 671 2.15 -3.56 -4.89
CA GLU A 671 3.18 -2.54 -4.75
C GLU A 671 3.00 -1.47 -5.83
N SER A 672 3.05 -0.20 -5.41
CA SER A 672 2.86 0.98 -6.25
C SER A 672 3.76 0.94 -7.49
N GLY A 673 3.27 1.47 -8.61
CA GLY A 673 4.04 1.56 -9.85
C GLY A 673 5.32 2.39 -9.72
N ILE A 674 6.35 2.06 -10.51
CA ILE A 674 7.61 2.81 -10.54
C ILE A 674 7.38 4.19 -11.17
N GLN A 675 7.80 5.24 -10.46
CA GLN A 675 7.88 6.62 -10.94
C GLN A 675 9.36 7.03 -11.06
N PRO A 676 9.95 7.07 -12.28
CA PRO A 676 11.36 7.38 -12.47
C PRO A 676 11.71 8.83 -12.09
N ILE A 677 12.60 8.97 -11.11
CA ILE A 677 13.16 10.23 -10.63
C ILE A 677 14.53 10.44 -11.29
N THR A 678 14.67 11.50 -12.09
CA THR A 678 15.91 11.80 -12.81
C THR A 678 16.80 12.70 -11.97
N VAL A 679 18.04 12.28 -11.74
CA VAL A 679 19.01 13.03 -10.92
C VAL A 679 20.36 13.16 -11.62
N ILE A 680 21.03 14.29 -11.43
CA ILE A 680 22.36 14.56 -11.98
C ILE A 680 23.23 15.06 -10.82
N PRO A 681 24.02 14.18 -10.16
CA PRO A 681 24.94 14.54 -9.08
C PRO A 681 25.76 15.78 -9.46
N GLN A 682 25.78 16.76 -8.57
CA GLN A 682 26.42 18.04 -8.80
C GLN A 682 26.65 18.78 -7.49
N ASP A 683 27.70 19.59 -7.48
CA ASP A 683 27.91 20.60 -6.45
C ASP A 683 26.70 21.55 -6.32
N ALA A 684 26.60 22.26 -5.19
CA ALA A 684 25.63 23.34 -5.06
C ALA A 684 25.81 24.41 -6.16
N LYS A 685 24.68 25.02 -6.55
CA LYS A 685 24.67 26.09 -7.57
C LYS A 685 25.56 27.27 -7.14
N PRO A 686 26.19 28.01 -8.09
CA PRO A 686 27.09 29.08 -7.72
C PRO A 686 26.35 30.13 -6.89
N GLY A 687 26.90 30.48 -5.73
CA GLY A 687 26.29 31.38 -4.77
C GLY A 687 25.46 30.70 -3.69
N THR A 688 25.19 29.40 -3.81
CA THR A 688 24.50 28.60 -2.80
C THR A 688 25.47 27.66 -2.12
N ARG A 689 25.40 27.56 -0.79
CA ARG A 689 26.21 26.63 -0.02
C ARG A 689 25.35 25.89 1.00
N ILE A 690 25.35 24.57 0.85
CA ILE A 690 24.79 23.65 1.82
C ILE A 690 25.89 23.40 2.86
N THR A 691 25.65 23.78 4.12
CA THR A 691 26.66 23.70 5.19
C THR A 691 26.51 22.48 6.09
N ALA A 692 25.37 21.81 6.04
CA ALA A 692 25.09 20.56 6.75
C ALA A 692 25.21 19.36 5.81
N ALA A 693 25.52 18.19 6.37
CA ALA A 693 25.47 16.92 5.68
C ALA A 693 24.25 16.09 6.15
N PRO A 694 23.75 15.16 5.33
CA PRO A 694 22.76 14.19 5.79
C PRO A 694 23.32 13.41 6.99
N GLY A 695 22.54 13.31 8.07
CA GLY A 695 22.94 12.67 9.32
C GLY A 695 23.59 13.58 10.36
N ASP A 696 23.83 14.87 10.05
CA ASP A 696 24.33 15.83 11.04
C ASP A 696 23.33 16.00 12.19
N GLU A 697 23.80 15.92 13.43
CA GLU A 697 22.98 16.23 14.62
C GLU A 697 22.94 17.73 14.87
N VAL A 698 21.77 18.23 15.25
CA VAL A 698 21.53 19.63 15.62
C VAL A 698 21.48 19.73 17.15
N ASP A 699 22.23 20.67 17.71
CA ASP A 699 22.25 20.92 19.15
C ASP A 699 20.87 21.36 19.66
N VAL A 700 20.33 20.62 20.63
CA VAL A 700 19.05 20.92 21.29
C VAL A 700 19.30 21.43 22.70
N THR A 701 18.64 22.53 23.06
CA THR A 701 18.68 23.12 24.41
C THR A 701 17.34 22.99 25.09
N LYS A 702 17.33 22.46 26.33
CA LYS A 702 16.14 22.50 27.19
C LYS A 702 15.93 23.91 27.74
N ALA A 703 14.86 24.57 27.31
CA ALA A 703 14.54 25.95 27.66
C ALA A 703 13.76 26.06 28.99
N SER A 704 12.85 25.12 29.28
CA SER A 704 12.09 25.07 30.53
C SER A 704 11.66 23.64 30.91
N GLY A 705 11.18 23.49 32.14
CA GLY A 705 10.67 22.24 32.69
C GLY A 705 11.75 21.36 33.34
N THR A 706 11.32 20.31 34.04
CA THR A 706 12.17 19.45 34.88
C THR A 706 12.25 17.99 34.42
N SER A 707 11.61 17.65 33.30
CA SER A 707 11.74 16.35 32.63
C SER A 707 13.20 15.92 32.37
N ASP A 708 13.42 14.61 32.39
CA ASP A 708 14.63 13.92 31.97
C ASP A 708 14.51 13.33 30.54
N GLY A 709 13.44 13.67 29.81
CA GLY A 709 13.22 13.28 28.43
C GLY A 709 14.29 13.80 27.48
N VAL A 710 14.44 13.11 26.36
CA VAL A 710 15.50 13.37 25.38
C VAL A 710 14.89 13.74 24.04
N VAL A 711 15.49 14.73 23.39
CA VAL A 711 15.17 15.14 22.04
C VAL A 711 16.43 15.01 21.19
N GLN A 712 16.30 14.38 20.04
CA GLN A 712 17.32 14.34 19.00
C GLN A 712 16.77 15.00 17.74
N VAL A 713 17.57 15.88 17.14
CA VAL A 713 17.25 16.51 15.87
C VAL A 713 18.38 16.20 14.89
N THR A 714 18.02 15.66 13.73
CA THR A 714 18.98 15.21 12.71
C THR A 714 18.62 15.81 11.36
N VAL A 715 19.63 16.26 10.61
CA VAL A 715 19.47 16.74 9.24
C VAL A 715 19.26 15.53 8.32
N ILE A 716 18.09 15.45 7.70
CA ILE A 716 17.77 14.42 6.71
C ILE A 716 18.02 14.95 5.30
N ASP A 717 17.44 16.12 5.01
CA ASP A 717 17.57 16.79 3.73
C ASP A 717 18.28 18.13 3.93
N PRO A 718 19.61 18.19 3.71
CA PRO A 718 20.39 19.39 3.95
C PRO A 718 20.10 20.50 2.91
N GLY A 719 19.40 20.22 1.82
CA GLY A 719 18.96 21.21 0.85
C GLY A 719 17.69 21.96 1.27
N ALA A 720 16.92 21.39 2.21
CA ALA A 720 15.64 21.92 2.69
C ALA A 720 15.73 22.68 4.03
N VAL A 721 16.90 22.66 4.69
CA VAL A 721 17.08 23.34 5.98
C VAL A 721 17.01 24.87 5.87
N THR A 722 16.33 25.50 6.82
CA THR A 722 15.87 26.90 6.73
C THR A 722 16.77 27.91 7.42
N GLY A 723 17.56 27.49 8.42
CA GLY A 723 18.28 28.40 9.32
C GLY A 723 17.44 28.98 10.47
N ASP A 724 16.18 28.57 10.59
CA ASP A 724 15.21 29.10 11.55
C ASP A 724 15.41 28.57 12.99
N ASP A 725 14.78 29.25 13.95
CA ASP A 725 14.73 28.87 15.36
C ASP A 725 13.42 28.12 15.65
N TYR A 726 13.50 26.97 16.33
CA TYR A 726 12.38 26.07 16.57
C TYR A 726 12.17 25.81 18.07
N GLU A 727 10.91 25.54 18.42
CA GLU A 727 10.46 25.18 19.76
C GLU A 727 9.70 23.86 19.72
N ILE A 728 10.08 22.92 20.57
CA ILE A 728 9.40 21.65 20.83
C ILE A 728 8.68 21.78 22.18
N PHE A 729 7.37 21.59 22.17
CA PHE A 729 6.53 21.77 23.36
C PHE A 729 5.47 20.67 23.47
N PHE A 730 5.03 20.40 24.69
CA PHE A 730 4.10 19.31 25.00
C PHE A 730 2.71 19.84 25.38
N ALA A 731 1.67 19.09 25.01
CA ALA A 731 0.29 19.47 25.28
C ALA A 731 -0.59 18.24 25.53
N ASN A 732 -1.66 18.45 26.30
CA ASN A 732 -2.78 17.53 26.34
C ASN A 732 -3.78 17.91 25.24
N PHE A 733 -4.32 16.92 24.54
CA PHE A 733 -5.32 17.10 23.48
C PHE A 733 -6.40 16.03 23.57
N GLU A 734 -7.58 16.31 23.01
CA GLU A 734 -8.70 15.37 22.98
C GLU A 734 -8.71 14.60 21.67
N GLU A 735 -8.74 13.27 21.72
CA GLU A 735 -8.87 12.41 20.55
C GLU A 735 -9.76 11.21 20.91
N GLY A 736 -10.82 10.97 20.13
CA GLY A 736 -11.75 9.87 20.40
C GLY A 736 -12.54 9.99 21.71
N GLY A 737 -12.58 11.17 22.32
CA GLY A 737 -13.21 11.40 23.64
C GLY A 737 -12.29 11.09 24.83
N GLU A 738 -11.00 10.85 24.58
CA GLU A 738 -9.98 10.66 25.60
C GLU A 738 -8.95 11.80 25.54
N THR A 739 -8.53 12.27 26.72
CA THR A 739 -7.40 13.20 26.84
C THR A 739 -6.08 12.44 26.65
N LYS A 740 -5.33 12.78 25.61
CA LYS A 740 -4.00 12.24 25.30
C LYS A 740 -2.91 13.29 25.53
N PHE A 741 -1.68 12.82 25.75
CA PHE A 741 -0.48 13.64 25.88
C PHE A 741 0.39 13.48 24.63
N GLY A 742 0.93 14.57 24.10
CA GLY A 742 1.81 14.53 22.94
C GLY A 742 2.67 15.77 22.78
N TRP A 743 3.61 15.71 21.83
CA TRP A 743 4.57 16.75 21.54
C TRP A 743 4.31 17.42 20.19
N ASN A 744 4.84 18.63 20.04
CA ASN A 744 4.60 19.52 18.90
C ASN A 744 5.89 20.25 18.54
N VAL A 745 5.99 20.74 17.30
CA VAL A 745 7.06 21.66 16.86
C VAL A 745 6.47 22.93 16.30
N ARG A 746 6.97 24.07 16.79
CA ARG A 746 6.72 25.39 16.23
C ARG A 746 8.01 25.97 15.64
N ASN A 747 7.94 26.46 14.40
CA ASN A 747 8.94 27.38 13.88
C ASN A 747 8.69 28.76 14.52
N THR A 748 9.63 29.21 15.35
CA THR A 748 9.48 30.48 16.09
C THR A 748 9.86 31.71 15.28
N THR A 749 10.58 31.54 14.16
CA THR A 749 10.83 32.61 13.20
C THR A 749 9.53 33.00 12.46
N THR A 750 8.77 32.00 12.00
CA THR A 750 7.53 32.22 11.22
C THR A 750 6.27 32.24 12.08
N GLY A 751 6.27 31.56 13.22
CA GLY A 751 5.13 31.36 14.12
C GLY A 751 4.26 30.14 13.79
N GLU A 752 4.63 29.34 12.79
CA GLU A 752 3.87 28.18 12.32
C GLU A 752 4.11 26.93 13.17
N VAL A 753 3.06 26.13 13.42
CA VAL A 753 3.16 24.81 14.05
C VAL A 753 3.23 23.76 12.94
N LEU A 754 4.40 23.16 12.75
CA LEU A 754 4.69 22.23 11.66
C LEU A 754 4.35 20.78 12.01
N VAL A 755 4.47 20.45 13.29
CA VAL A 755 4.19 19.12 13.84
C VAL A 755 3.30 19.29 15.05
N ALA A 756 2.23 18.51 15.13
CA ALA A 756 1.28 18.59 16.24
C ALA A 756 0.89 17.20 16.76
N ASN A 757 0.62 17.14 18.07
CA ASN A 757 0.01 16.01 18.78
C ASN A 757 0.68 14.65 18.52
N GLN A 758 2.00 14.64 18.38
CA GLN A 758 2.74 13.40 18.13
C GLN A 758 2.93 12.61 19.43
N ALA A 759 2.84 11.29 19.32
CA ALA A 759 3.19 10.41 20.42
C ALA A 759 4.71 10.40 20.63
N GLU A 760 5.13 10.23 21.87
CA GLU A 760 6.53 10.03 22.22
C GLU A 760 7.00 8.64 21.77
N ALA A 761 8.23 8.55 21.29
CA ALA A 761 8.87 7.27 21.03
C ALA A 761 9.30 6.58 22.34
N SER A 762 9.33 5.24 22.32
CA SER A 762 9.87 4.39 23.40
C SER A 762 11.36 4.65 23.62
N THR A 763 12.11 4.71 22.54
CA THR A 763 13.57 4.94 22.50
C THR A 763 13.94 5.75 21.25
N LEU A 764 15.12 6.38 21.25
CA LEU A 764 15.59 7.13 20.07
C LEU A 764 15.91 6.19 18.88
N ASP A 765 16.40 4.98 19.18
CA ASP A 765 16.83 4.01 18.18
C ASP A 765 15.65 3.38 17.40
N GLU A 766 14.44 3.34 17.98
CA GLU A 766 13.23 2.79 17.36
C GLU A 766 12.31 3.85 16.73
N SER A 767 12.79 5.08 16.57
CA SER A 767 11.94 6.26 16.29
C SER A 767 12.07 6.85 14.89
N ASP A 768 12.51 6.07 13.91
CA ASP A 768 12.70 6.52 12.52
C ASP A 768 11.38 6.89 11.81
N THR A 769 10.24 6.59 12.40
CA THR A 769 8.89 6.99 11.94
C THR A 769 8.47 8.36 12.44
N GLN A 770 9.25 9.02 13.30
CA GLN A 770 8.93 10.37 13.76
C GLN A 770 9.02 11.39 12.61
N PRO A 771 8.24 12.49 12.67
CA PRO A 771 8.05 13.38 11.52
C PRO A 771 9.33 14.01 10.97
N ILE A 772 9.31 14.24 9.65
CA ILE A 772 10.32 15.00 8.92
C ILE A 772 9.66 16.29 8.41
N PHE A 773 10.28 17.44 8.65
CA PHE A 773 9.83 18.75 8.16
C PHE A 773 11.07 19.64 7.96
N ASP A 774 11.02 20.59 7.01
CA ASP A 774 12.14 21.52 6.75
C ASP A 774 13.52 20.82 6.63
N GLY A 775 13.55 19.59 6.12
CA GLY A 775 14.74 18.75 6.01
C GLY A 775 15.29 18.18 7.32
N LEU A 776 14.55 18.27 8.42
CA LEU A 776 14.93 17.80 9.75
C LEU A 776 14.03 16.66 10.22
N GLN A 777 14.60 15.66 10.88
CA GLN A 777 13.84 14.69 11.68
C GLN A 777 13.97 15.04 13.15
N VAL A 778 12.84 15.10 13.85
CA VAL A 778 12.81 15.32 15.30
C VAL A 778 12.30 14.07 15.99
N LYS A 779 13.10 13.53 16.88
CA LYS A 779 12.79 12.35 17.70
C LYS A 779 12.65 12.79 19.14
N VAL A 780 11.52 12.47 19.78
CA VAL A 780 11.23 12.83 21.16
C VAL A 780 10.90 11.58 21.95
N THR A 781 11.59 11.37 23.07
CA THR A 781 11.33 10.26 23.99
C THR A 781 11.15 10.78 25.41
N GLY A 782 10.34 10.06 26.19
CA GLY A 782 10.41 10.14 27.65
C GLY A 782 11.76 9.62 28.16
N PRO A 783 12.12 9.87 29.44
CA PRO A 783 13.26 9.21 30.04
C PRO A 783 12.99 7.71 30.20
N ALA A 784 14.05 6.89 30.21
CA ALA A 784 13.93 5.50 30.65
C ALA A 784 13.39 5.44 32.09
N LEU A 785 12.43 4.55 32.35
CA LEU A 785 11.85 4.35 33.68
C LEU A 785 12.94 3.85 34.64
N ASN A 786 13.42 4.74 35.50
CA ASN A 786 14.61 4.47 36.31
C ASN A 786 14.69 5.34 37.58
N PHE A 787 15.49 4.90 38.55
CA PHE A 787 15.96 5.73 39.66
C PHE A 787 17.20 6.53 39.24
N LYS A 788 17.27 7.82 39.62
CA LYS A 788 18.36 8.75 39.28
C LYS A 788 19.50 8.70 40.28
N SER A 789 19.17 8.70 41.57
CA SER A 789 20.18 8.66 42.64
C SER A 789 19.54 8.31 43.98
N PHE A 790 20.35 7.75 44.87
CA PHE A 790 20.02 7.51 46.26
C PHE A 790 21.02 8.31 47.09
N GLN A 791 20.54 9.16 47.98
CA GLN A 791 21.36 10.14 48.69
C GLN A 791 21.06 10.12 50.17
N VAL A 792 22.04 10.42 51.01
CA VAL A 792 21.85 10.85 52.39
C VAL A 792 22.00 12.37 52.41
N VAL A 793 20.90 13.07 52.67
CA VAL A 793 20.85 14.54 52.64
C VAL A 793 20.99 15.16 54.03
N GLN A 794 20.84 14.35 55.08
CA GLN A 794 20.91 14.77 56.47
C GLN A 794 21.38 13.62 57.36
N ASN A 795 22.05 13.91 58.47
CA ASN A 795 22.40 12.97 59.53
C ASN A 795 22.16 13.59 60.92
N GLY A 796 22.57 12.92 62.01
CA GLY A 796 22.39 13.40 63.38
C GLY A 796 23.10 14.71 63.71
N GLY A 797 24.07 15.12 62.88
CA GLY A 797 24.76 16.41 62.94
C GLY A 797 24.09 17.54 62.15
N GLY A 798 23.06 17.25 61.34
CA GLY A 798 22.36 18.21 60.49
C GLY A 798 22.48 17.89 59.00
N ALA A 799 22.18 18.88 58.14
CA ALA A 799 22.17 18.71 56.69
C ALA A 799 23.58 18.44 56.12
N LEU A 800 23.66 17.50 55.18
CA LEU A 800 24.87 17.18 54.43
C LEU A 800 24.92 18.00 53.14
N ASN A 801 25.97 18.80 52.97
CA ASN A 801 26.21 19.58 51.75
C ASN A 801 27.69 19.45 51.30
N PRO A 802 27.97 18.80 50.16
CA PRO A 802 27.00 18.10 49.28
C PRO A 802 26.34 16.91 50.00
N PRO A 803 25.24 16.33 49.49
CA PRO A 803 24.72 15.06 49.98
C PRO A 803 25.77 13.93 49.91
N ASP A 804 25.58 12.87 50.69
CA ASP A 804 26.37 11.62 50.58
C ASP A 804 25.60 10.56 49.81
N MET A 805 26.27 9.49 49.37
CA MET A 805 25.58 8.39 48.70
C MET A 805 24.68 7.65 49.70
N GLY A 806 23.48 7.26 49.27
CA GLY A 806 22.47 6.59 50.11
C GLY A 806 22.14 5.16 49.72
N ALA A 807 22.89 4.56 48.79
CA ALA A 807 22.82 3.15 48.39
C ALA A 807 24.22 2.61 48.12
N PHE A 808 24.39 1.30 47.92
CA PHE A 808 25.69 0.70 47.62
C PHE A 808 25.78 0.24 46.17
N ALA A 809 26.89 0.53 45.50
CA ALA A 809 27.16 0.01 44.16
C ALA A 809 27.82 -1.36 44.26
N PHE A 810 27.16 -2.38 43.71
CA PHE A 810 27.68 -3.75 43.72
C PHE A 810 28.99 -3.90 42.96
N ASN A 811 30.11 -4.05 43.66
CA ASN A 811 31.42 -4.28 43.05
C ASN A 811 31.73 -3.34 41.86
N GLY A 812 31.23 -2.09 41.90
CA GLY A 812 31.41 -1.07 40.85
C GLY A 812 30.45 -1.11 39.65
N ASN A 813 29.41 -1.96 39.62
CA ASN A 813 28.58 -2.19 38.41
C ASN A 813 27.06 -1.93 38.61
N GLY A 814 26.65 -0.67 38.82
CA GLY A 814 25.37 -0.23 38.23
C GLY A 814 24.21 0.19 39.13
N PHE A 815 24.40 0.45 40.43
CA PHE A 815 23.45 1.30 41.15
C PHE A 815 23.65 2.77 40.70
N PRO A 816 22.62 3.63 40.66
CA PRO A 816 22.80 5.04 40.29
C PRO A 816 23.81 5.73 41.22
N LEU A 817 25.03 5.99 40.70
CA LEU A 817 26.13 6.53 41.48
C LEU A 817 25.90 8.02 41.76
N LEU A 818 26.16 8.43 43.00
CA LEU A 818 26.41 9.83 43.31
C LEU A 818 27.90 10.09 43.08
N ASP A 819 28.27 11.12 42.33
CA ASP A 819 29.65 11.58 42.08
C ASP A 819 30.70 10.55 41.58
N GLY A 820 30.27 9.35 41.15
CA GLY A 820 31.16 8.27 40.71
C GLY A 820 31.75 7.43 41.84
N SER A 821 31.39 7.72 43.10
CA SER A 821 31.68 6.89 44.27
C SER A 821 30.88 5.59 44.25
N ASP A 822 31.51 4.45 44.58
CA ASP A 822 30.86 3.14 44.68
C ASP A 822 30.30 2.83 46.09
N ARG A 823 30.69 3.63 47.09
CA ARG A 823 30.22 3.55 48.49
C ARG A 823 30.17 4.93 49.17
N PRO A 824 29.35 5.11 50.22
CA PRO A 824 29.29 6.35 50.99
C PRO A 824 30.59 6.62 51.77
N ASP A 825 30.85 7.88 52.10
CA ASP A 825 31.94 8.26 53.01
C ASP A 825 31.50 8.09 54.47
N GLY A 826 31.78 6.93 55.05
CA GLY A 826 31.36 6.57 56.42
C GLY A 826 31.76 7.57 57.52
N ALA A 827 32.83 8.35 57.34
CA ALA A 827 33.21 9.38 58.31
C ALA A 827 32.32 10.63 58.26
N ARG A 828 31.56 10.79 57.17
CA ARG A 828 30.72 11.95 56.88
C ARG A 828 29.24 11.61 56.89
N GLN A 829 28.87 10.42 56.40
CA GLN A 829 27.49 9.99 56.25
C GLN A 829 26.77 9.91 57.61
N GLN A 830 27.43 9.43 58.66
CA GLN A 830 26.90 9.36 60.03
C GLN A 830 27.90 9.92 61.04
N THR A 831 27.42 10.54 62.12
CA THR A 831 28.31 11.13 63.14
C THR A 831 28.99 10.07 64.03
N ASN A 832 28.41 8.87 64.11
CA ASN A 832 28.95 7.73 64.84
C ASN A 832 30.00 6.92 64.03
N GLY A 833 30.21 7.25 62.75
CA GLY A 833 31.15 6.57 61.85
C GLY A 833 30.63 5.31 61.16
N SER A 834 29.38 4.91 61.41
CA SER A 834 28.73 3.81 60.67
C SER A 834 28.37 4.21 59.24
N THR A 835 28.20 3.22 58.36
CA THR A 835 27.90 3.47 56.93
C THR A 835 26.67 2.68 56.52
N TRP A 836 25.64 3.37 56.05
CA TRP A 836 24.36 2.77 55.70
C TRP A 836 23.96 3.03 54.26
N GLY A 837 23.24 2.10 53.66
CA GLY A 837 22.77 2.25 52.30
C GLY A 837 21.55 1.40 52.01
N VAL A 838 20.68 1.97 51.19
CA VAL A 838 19.46 1.33 50.68
C VAL A 838 19.82 0.22 49.70
N HIS A 839 19.16 -0.92 49.88
CA HIS A 839 19.35 -2.09 49.04
C HIS A 839 18.06 -2.92 48.91
N THR A 840 18.05 -4.00 48.10
CA THR A 840 17.01 -5.05 48.12
C THR A 840 17.41 -6.19 49.04
N GLY A 841 16.45 -6.76 49.76
CA GLY A 841 16.63 -7.99 50.52
C GLY A 841 16.92 -9.19 49.62
N MET A 842 17.66 -10.17 50.16
CA MET A 842 18.20 -11.30 49.42
C MET A 842 17.53 -12.62 49.83
N THR A 843 17.29 -13.52 48.86
CA THR A 843 16.78 -14.89 49.12
C THR A 843 17.83 -15.97 48.88
N ALA A 844 19.04 -15.59 48.47
CA ALA A 844 20.19 -16.48 48.22
C ALA A 844 21.48 -15.64 48.14
N ALA A 845 22.62 -16.22 48.55
CA ALA A 845 23.93 -15.59 48.41
C ALA A 845 24.27 -15.34 46.93
N ASN A 846 24.65 -14.09 46.59
CA ASN A 846 25.09 -13.59 45.26
C ASN A 846 24.06 -12.88 44.34
N ASN A 847 22.89 -12.45 44.82
CA ASN A 847 21.88 -11.77 43.99
C ASN A 847 21.87 -10.23 44.04
N GLY A 848 22.87 -9.60 44.64
CA GLY A 848 22.92 -8.14 44.64
C GLY A 848 23.33 -7.55 43.29
N THR A 849 22.42 -7.31 42.34
CA THR A 849 22.68 -6.45 41.17
C THR A 849 21.60 -5.38 41.02
N TYR A 850 21.86 -4.29 40.27
CA TYR A 850 20.84 -3.26 40.08
C TYR A 850 19.64 -3.78 39.28
N SER A 851 19.88 -4.66 38.31
CA SER A 851 18.80 -5.37 37.62
C SER A 851 17.94 -6.18 38.59
N TYR A 852 18.55 -6.87 39.55
CA TYR A 852 17.83 -7.61 40.60
C TYR A 852 17.09 -6.66 41.54
N PHE A 853 17.70 -5.54 41.92
CA PHE A 853 17.02 -4.49 42.69
C PHE A 853 15.77 -3.99 41.97
N VAL A 854 15.89 -3.59 40.70
CA VAL A 854 14.74 -3.13 39.89
C VAL A 854 13.68 -4.23 39.80
N GLU A 855 14.05 -5.45 39.45
CA GLU A 855 13.12 -6.59 39.34
C GLU A 855 12.34 -6.80 40.65
N ARG A 856 13.02 -6.77 41.81
CA ARG A 856 12.43 -7.11 43.11
C ARG A 856 11.64 -5.95 43.70
N VAL A 857 12.16 -4.73 43.61
CA VAL A 857 11.57 -3.52 44.20
C VAL A 857 10.39 -3.01 43.39
N THR A 858 10.43 -3.16 42.07
CA THR A 858 9.36 -2.69 41.18
C THR A 858 8.41 -3.81 40.72
N GLN A 859 8.65 -5.07 41.12
CA GLN A 859 7.95 -6.27 40.61
C GLN A 859 8.02 -6.35 39.09
N GLY A 860 9.23 -6.52 38.57
CA GLY A 860 9.47 -6.61 37.13
C GLY A 860 9.01 -5.38 36.34
N GLY A 861 8.98 -4.20 36.97
CA GLY A 861 8.57 -2.94 36.36
C GLY A 861 7.10 -2.54 36.57
N ALA A 862 6.27 -3.40 37.17
CA ALA A 862 4.83 -3.13 37.36
C ALA A 862 4.50 -1.92 38.24
N ARG A 863 5.47 -1.39 39.00
CA ARG A 863 5.29 -0.24 39.92
C ARG A 863 5.79 1.10 39.39
N TRP A 864 6.38 1.15 38.19
CA TRP A 864 6.98 2.39 37.70
C TRP A 864 5.99 3.56 37.61
N SER A 865 4.75 3.31 37.23
CA SER A 865 3.69 4.33 37.16
C SER A 865 3.29 4.92 38.52
N SER A 866 3.60 4.24 39.63
CA SER A 866 3.40 4.75 41.00
C SER A 866 4.66 5.41 41.58
N ILE A 867 5.84 4.99 41.09
CA ILE A 867 7.15 5.53 41.51
C ILE A 867 7.44 6.87 40.83
N ILE A 868 7.23 6.93 39.51
CA ILE A 868 7.46 8.09 38.66
C ILE A 868 6.14 8.87 38.55
N PRO A 869 6.13 10.19 38.73
CA PRO A 869 7.27 11.12 38.71
C PRO A 869 7.79 11.55 40.10
N TYR A 870 7.43 10.83 41.17
CA TYR A 870 7.67 11.27 42.55
C TYR A 870 9.08 10.96 43.05
N ASP A 871 9.55 11.72 44.04
CA ASP A 871 10.76 11.40 44.80
C ASP A 871 10.36 10.83 46.17
N TRP A 872 11.31 10.25 46.90
CA TRP A 872 10.99 9.46 48.10
C TRP A 872 11.99 9.68 49.22
N GLU A 873 11.56 9.56 50.47
CA GLU A 873 12.44 9.69 51.63
C GLU A 873 12.22 8.63 52.71
N ILE A 874 13.32 8.24 53.39
CA ILE A 874 13.31 7.55 54.69
C ILE A 874 13.86 8.54 55.72
N ARG A 875 13.05 8.93 56.71
CA ARG A 875 13.41 9.91 57.75
C ARG A 875 13.55 9.21 59.10
N PHE A 876 14.77 9.13 59.62
CA PHE A 876 15.05 8.62 60.96
C PHE A 876 14.85 9.73 61.98
N ASN A 877 13.66 9.83 62.57
CA ASN A 877 13.37 10.85 63.57
C ASN A 877 13.63 10.37 65.02
N GLY A 878 13.84 9.05 65.21
CA GLY A 878 14.05 8.44 66.53
C GLY A 878 12.79 8.40 67.40
N ASP A 879 11.61 8.58 66.81
CA ASP A 879 10.33 8.50 67.51
C ASP A 879 9.93 7.04 67.77
N ALA A 880 9.52 6.75 69.00
CA ALA A 880 9.06 5.42 69.39
C ALA A 880 7.62 5.14 68.93
N ASP A 881 6.87 6.18 68.53
CA ASP A 881 5.46 6.08 68.11
C ASP A 881 5.31 5.82 66.59
N ASN A 882 6.42 5.57 65.88
CA ASN A 882 6.38 5.09 64.50
C ASN A 882 6.20 3.56 64.48
N PHE A 883 5.23 3.10 63.70
CA PHE A 883 4.90 1.69 63.55
C PHE A 883 4.92 1.22 62.09
N GLY A 884 5.37 -0.02 61.90
CA GLY A 884 5.10 -0.84 60.73
C GLY A 884 4.34 -2.10 61.12
N TYR A 885 3.93 -2.90 60.14
CA TYR A 885 3.11 -4.09 60.36
C TYR A 885 3.68 -5.30 59.63
N GLU A 886 3.55 -6.50 60.21
CA GLU A 886 3.81 -7.78 59.55
C GLU A 886 2.50 -8.60 59.38
N PRO A 887 2.00 -8.82 58.15
CA PRO A 887 0.84 -9.62 57.79
C PRO A 887 1.02 -11.12 58.04
N ASN A 888 -0.10 -11.82 58.22
CA ASN A 888 -0.07 -13.26 58.51
C ASN A 888 0.47 -14.13 57.37
N ALA A 889 0.52 -13.61 56.15
CA ALA A 889 0.82 -14.38 54.95
C ALA A 889 2.28 -14.88 54.85
N PHE A 890 3.21 -14.34 55.65
CA PHE A 890 4.65 -14.67 55.57
C PHE A 890 5.17 -15.49 56.74
N VAL A 891 4.29 -15.99 57.60
CA VAL A 891 4.68 -16.80 58.76
C VAL A 891 5.07 -18.22 58.32
N THR A 892 6.36 -18.53 58.34
CA THR A 892 6.84 -19.93 58.41
C THR A 892 7.05 -20.34 59.86
N GLY A 893 6.31 -21.36 60.33
CA GLY A 893 6.62 -22.03 61.61
C GLY A 893 5.62 -21.90 62.77
N GLY A 894 4.48 -21.22 62.60
CA GLY A 894 3.34 -21.37 63.51
C GLY A 894 3.31 -20.50 64.78
N THR A 895 3.94 -19.33 64.78
CA THR A 895 3.72 -18.27 65.79
C THR A 895 3.08 -17.04 65.11
N GLN A 896 2.23 -16.30 65.82
CA GLN A 896 1.32 -15.28 65.26
C GLN A 896 1.99 -14.26 64.33
N GLY A 897 1.61 -14.25 63.06
CA GLY A 897 1.68 -13.03 62.25
C GLY A 897 0.57 -12.06 62.69
N GLY A 898 0.55 -10.87 62.07
CA GLY A 898 -0.36 -9.79 62.45
C GLY A 898 0.20 -8.89 63.53
N THR A 899 1.51 -8.65 63.53
CA THR A 899 2.22 -7.92 64.56
C THR A 899 2.51 -6.49 64.11
N LEU A 900 2.12 -5.53 64.93
CA LEU A 900 2.53 -4.13 64.78
C LEU A 900 3.87 -3.94 65.49
N MET A 901 4.90 -3.52 64.77
CA MET A 901 6.26 -3.36 65.25
C MET A 901 6.66 -1.89 65.26
N SER A 902 7.43 -1.47 66.27
CA SER A 902 8.01 -0.12 66.28
C SER A 902 9.16 -0.05 65.26
N VAL A 903 9.21 1.03 64.49
CA VAL A 903 10.27 1.30 63.51
C VAL A 903 10.95 2.63 63.82
N PRO A 904 12.26 2.79 63.61
CA PRO A 904 12.97 4.03 63.94
C PRO A 904 12.83 5.14 62.88
N PHE A 905 11.98 4.93 61.85
CA PHE A 905 11.89 5.80 60.68
C PHE A 905 10.45 6.03 60.21
N GLU A 906 10.31 7.06 59.39
CA GLU A 906 9.14 7.34 58.57
C GLU A 906 9.51 7.19 57.10
N ILE A 907 8.56 6.77 56.26
CA ILE A 907 8.73 6.75 54.81
C ILE A 907 7.77 7.75 54.16
N TRP A 908 8.25 8.47 53.16
CA TRP A 908 7.52 9.59 52.55
C TRP A 908 7.61 9.53 51.02
N ARG A 909 6.49 9.82 50.36
CA ARG A 909 6.45 10.25 48.97
C ARG A 909 6.52 11.77 49.01
N ILE A 910 7.56 12.32 48.42
CA ILE A 910 7.77 13.76 48.35
C ILE A 910 7.42 14.25 46.93
N GLY A 911 7.07 15.52 46.79
CA GLY A 911 6.64 16.04 45.51
C GLY A 911 7.70 15.95 44.40
N SER A 912 7.23 16.01 43.15
CA SER A 912 8.10 15.90 41.97
C SER A 912 8.92 17.17 41.79
N ASN A 913 10.24 17.09 42.01
CA ASN A 913 11.16 18.25 41.98
C ASN A 913 10.91 19.32 43.05
N THR A 914 10.19 18.97 44.12
CA THR A 914 9.95 19.83 45.29
C THR A 914 10.49 19.18 46.56
N PRO A 915 11.74 18.66 46.57
CA PRO A 915 12.19 17.74 47.61
C PRO A 915 12.35 18.36 49.01
N ASP A 916 12.24 19.68 49.12
CA ASP A 916 12.32 20.41 50.39
C ASP A 916 11.00 21.14 50.73
N ASP A 917 9.91 20.87 50.00
CA ASP A 917 8.57 21.41 50.27
C ASP A 917 7.69 20.37 50.99
N PRO A 918 7.53 20.43 52.32
CA PRO A 918 6.76 19.44 53.04
C PRO A 918 5.24 19.56 52.83
N SER A 919 4.76 20.53 52.05
CA SER A 919 3.32 20.75 51.86
C SER A 919 2.66 19.80 50.86
N ASP A 920 3.45 19.07 50.08
CA ASP A 920 2.99 18.04 49.14
C ASP A 920 3.44 16.61 49.52
N ASP A 921 4.20 16.49 50.61
CA ASP A 921 4.69 15.23 51.14
C ASP A 921 3.57 14.36 51.71
N VAL A 922 3.51 13.10 51.31
CA VAL A 922 2.55 12.10 51.83
C VAL A 922 3.31 11.06 52.63
N ARG A 923 2.92 10.85 53.89
CA ARG A 923 3.51 9.80 54.75
C ARG A 923 2.97 8.44 54.33
N LEU A 924 3.88 7.52 54.02
CA LEU A 924 3.56 6.13 53.70
C LEU A 924 3.59 5.25 54.94
N PHE A 925 2.99 4.07 54.82
CA PHE A 925 2.97 3.07 55.87
C PHE A 925 4.00 1.96 55.56
N PRO A 926 4.94 1.66 56.47
CA PRO A 926 5.89 0.57 56.25
C PRO A 926 5.24 -0.78 56.57
N TYR A 927 5.10 -1.61 55.54
CA TYR A 927 4.81 -3.03 55.70
C TYR A 927 6.16 -3.79 55.76
N LEU A 928 6.34 -4.71 56.70
CA LEU A 928 7.63 -5.32 57.02
C LEU A 928 7.56 -6.85 56.95
N ILE A 929 8.59 -7.49 56.41
CA ILE A 929 8.80 -8.93 56.61
C ILE A 929 9.92 -9.09 57.62
N ASP A 930 9.57 -9.59 58.81
CA ASP A 930 10.52 -10.06 59.81
C ASP A 930 11.07 -11.40 59.32
N TRP A 931 12.30 -11.36 58.80
CA TRP A 931 12.85 -12.52 58.10
C TRP A 931 13.27 -13.63 59.08
N ASP A 932 13.80 -13.26 60.23
CA ASP A 932 14.29 -14.21 61.24
C ASP A 932 13.21 -14.63 62.27
N GLY A 933 12.07 -13.92 62.28
CA GLY A 933 10.90 -14.26 63.07
C GLY A 933 11.02 -13.87 64.54
N ASP A 934 11.85 -12.88 64.89
CA ASP A 934 12.06 -12.43 66.26
C ASP A 934 11.01 -11.44 66.81
N GLY A 935 10.10 -10.97 65.94
CA GLY A 935 8.98 -10.08 66.22
C GLY A 935 9.36 -8.61 66.36
N SER A 936 10.56 -8.20 65.89
CA SER A 936 11.05 -6.83 65.97
C SER A 936 11.72 -6.40 64.68
N PHE A 937 11.39 -5.20 64.16
CA PHE A 937 12.16 -4.64 63.04
C PHE A 937 13.60 -4.33 63.48
N ASN A 938 14.56 -5.15 63.03
CA ASN A 938 15.96 -4.97 63.37
C ASN A 938 16.93 -5.54 62.31
N LEU A 939 18.17 -5.86 62.68
CA LEU A 939 19.15 -6.49 61.80
C LEU A 939 18.87 -8.00 61.75
N VAL A 940 18.70 -8.56 60.55
CA VAL A 940 18.41 -9.98 60.37
C VAL A 940 19.49 -10.83 61.05
N ALA A 941 19.09 -11.68 62.00
CA ALA A 941 19.95 -12.58 62.77
C ALA A 941 19.86 -14.04 62.30
N ASP A 942 19.45 -14.27 61.05
CA ASP A 942 19.47 -15.57 60.38
C ASP A 942 20.89 -15.89 59.86
N PRO A 943 21.59 -16.91 60.39
CA PRO A 943 22.95 -17.24 59.98
C PRO A 943 23.09 -17.65 58.50
N ASP A 944 22.00 -18.00 57.81
CA ASP A 944 22.01 -18.38 56.41
C ASP A 944 21.87 -17.18 55.45
N VAL A 945 21.41 -16.02 55.92
CA VAL A 945 21.19 -14.83 55.06
C VAL A 945 21.51 -13.48 55.70
N ALA A 946 22.02 -13.39 56.94
CA ALA A 946 22.28 -12.11 57.64
C ALA A 946 23.35 -11.22 57.00
N ASP A 947 24.16 -11.76 56.08
CA ASP A 947 25.19 -11.01 55.36
C ASP A 947 24.70 -10.61 53.97
N HIS A 948 24.76 -9.31 53.68
CA HIS A 948 24.39 -8.83 52.36
C HIS A 948 25.57 -8.96 51.38
N SER A 949 25.33 -9.42 50.15
CA SER A 949 26.39 -9.59 49.15
C SER A 949 26.91 -8.28 48.52
N VAL A 950 26.80 -7.14 49.21
CA VAL A 950 27.26 -5.84 48.69
C VAL A 950 28.78 -5.74 48.75
N SER A 951 29.43 -6.41 49.71
CA SER A 951 30.88 -6.63 49.73
C SER A 951 31.22 -8.13 49.68
N GLY A 952 32.52 -8.44 49.75
CA GLY A 952 33.05 -9.80 49.63
C GLY A 952 33.41 -10.47 50.96
N ALA A 953 33.01 -9.91 52.09
CA ALA A 953 33.32 -10.42 53.43
C ALA A 953 32.04 -10.50 54.29
N ASP A 954 32.06 -11.37 55.31
CA ASP A 954 30.92 -11.68 56.18
C ASP A 954 30.65 -10.57 57.22
N ASN A 955 30.52 -9.32 56.77
CA ASN A 955 30.44 -8.14 57.62
C ASN A 955 29.52 -7.02 57.12
N ASP A 956 28.51 -7.36 56.32
CA ASP A 956 27.49 -6.43 55.80
C ASP A 956 26.08 -6.78 56.34
N PRO A 957 25.84 -6.66 57.65
CA PRO A 957 24.52 -6.93 58.22
C PRO A 957 23.46 -5.96 57.68
N TYR A 958 22.23 -6.43 57.51
CA TYR A 958 21.14 -5.62 56.96
C TYR A 958 19.81 -5.83 57.69
N THR A 959 18.90 -4.87 57.52
CA THR A 959 17.61 -4.88 58.21
C THR A 959 16.60 -5.86 57.64
N ASP A 960 15.52 -6.09 58.38
CA ASP A 960 14.29 -6.65 57.83
C ASP A 960 13.80 -5.92 56.58
N TRP A 961 12.96 -6.61 55.81
CA TRP A 961 12.53 -6.12 54.50
C TRP A 961 11.40 -5.11 54.65
N ILE A 962 11.57 -3.95 54.03
CA ILE A 962 10.68 -2.80 54.03
C ILE A 962 9.89 -2.76 52.72
N TYR A 963 8.57 -2.64 52.86
CA TYR A 963 7.62 -2.37 51.80
C TYR A 963 6.97 -1.02 52.05
N TRP A 964 6.85 -0.23 50.99
CA TRP A 964 6.37 1.13 51.04
C TRP A 964 4.92 1.14 50.61
N VAL A 965 4.01 1.24 51.58
CA VAL A 965 2.59 1.19 51.30
C VAL A 965 2.02 2.58 51.16
N LEU A 966 1.36 2.82 50.02
CA LEU A 966 0.64 4.06 49.79
C LEU A 966 -0.74 3.95 50.47
N PRO A 967 -1.08 4.86 51.40
CA PRO A 967 -2.39 4.86 52.02
C PRO A 967 -3.47 5.31 51.04
N GLU A 968 -4.72 4.89 51.27
CA GLU A 968 -5.87 5.31 50.46
C GLU A 968 -6.11 6.84 50.53
N ASP A 969 -5.86 7.44 51.70
CA ASP A 969 -5.80 8.91 51.85
C ASP A 969 -4.39 9.41 51.52
N GLU A 970 -4.24 9.94 50.31
CA GLU A 970 -3.00 10.53 49.82
C GLU A 970 -2.91 12.06 50.07
N SER A 971 -3.68 12.61 51.00
CA SER A 971 -3.50 14.02 51.38
C SER A 971 -2.15 14.25 52.06
N ALA A 972 -1.58 15.43 51.81
CA ALA A 972 -0.27 15.78 52.34
C ALA A 972 -0.26 15.76 53.88
N GLY A 973 0.81 15.21 54.45
CA GLY A 973 0.99 14.96 55.87
C GLY A 973 0.82 13.48 56.25
N GLU A 974 0.39 13.23 57.49
CA GLU A 974 0.35 11.89 58.08
C GLU A 974 -1.07 11.30 58.24
N SER A 975 -2.12 11.96 57.77
CA SER A 975 -3.50 11.50 57.98
C SER A 975 -3.74 10.10 57.41
N GLY A 976 -3.25 9.82 56.20
CA GLY A 976 -3.36 8.49 55.59
C GLY A 976 -2.61 7.41 56.37
N TYR A 977 -1.40 7.71 56.85
CA TYR A 977 -0.64 6.83 57.73
C TYR A 977 -1.42 6.50 59.02
N GLN A 978 -1.96 7.51 59.70
CA GLN A 978 -2.71 7.35 60.94
C GLN A 978 -4.05 6.61 60.73
N ALA A 979 -4.70 6.82 59.59
CA ALA A 979 -5.91 6.10 59.21
C ALA A 979 -5.64 4.61 59.00
N LEU A 980 -4.60 4.27 58.24
CA LEU A 980 -4.20 2.89 57.99
C LEU A 980 -3.72 2.19 59.27
N LEU A 981 -2.96 2.89 60.12
CA LEU A 981 -2.57 2.38 61.45
C LEU A 981 -3.81 2.03 62.30
N SER A 982 -4.79 2.94 62.36
CA SER A 982 -6.04 2.72 63.10
C SER A 982 -6.86 1.57 62.53
N GLN A 983 -6.85 1.42 61.20
CA GLN A 983 -7.54 0.34 60.51
C GLN A 983 -6.91 -1.01 60.83
N ILE A 984 -5.58 -1.15 60.75
CA ILE A 984 -4.86 -2.37 61.14
C ILE A 984 -5.14 -2.74 62.60
N GLN A 985 -5.14 -1.75 63.50
CA GLN A 985 -5.45 -1.95 64.92
C GLN A 985 -6.91 -2.40 65.17
N THR A 986 -7.84 -2.10 64.26
CA THR A 986 -9.28 -2.37 64.41
C THR A 986 -9.74 -3.63 63.67
N GLU A 987 -9.30 -3.78 62.42
CA GLU A 987 -9.76 -4.80 61.46
C GLU A 987 -8.82 -6.01 61.39
N GLY A 988 -7.58 -5.88 61.87
CA GLY A 988 -6.57 -6.94 61.84
C GLY A 988 -5.80 -6.98 60.53
N ASP A 989 -5.69 -8.16 59.93
CA ASP A 989 -4.77 -8.40 58.81
C ASP A 989 -5.27 -7.94 57.45
N LEU A 990 -4.59 -6.93 56.89
CA LEU A 990 -4.91 -6.29 55.62
C LEU A 990 -3.97 -6.73 54.48
N TYR A 991 -3.40 -7.94 54.55
CA TYR A 991 -2.41 -8.44 53.59
C TYR A 991 -2.79 -8.20 52.11
N GLU A 992 -4.05 -8.43 51.73
CA GLU A 992 -4.52 -8.28 50.36
C GLU A 992 -4.45 -6.83 49.87
N TYR A 993 -4.74 -5.86 50.74
CA TYR A 993 -4.54 -4.44 50.46
C TYR A 993 -3.04 -4.12 50.33
N LEU A 994 -2.23 -4.54 51.31
CA LEU A 994 -0.79 -4.21 51.40
C LEU A 994 0.06 -4.83 50.27
N SER A 995 -0.37 -5.97 49.72
CA SER A 995 0.33 -6.68 48.63
C SER A 995 -0.30 -6.46 47.24
N GLY A 996 -1.44 -5.75 47.19
CA GLY A 996 -2.19 -5.47 45.97
C GLY A 996 -1.51 -4.47 45.04
N SER A 997 -2.10 -4.22 43.87
CA SER A 997 -1.49 -3.34 42.86
C SER A 997 -1.36 -1.88 43.29
N GLN A 998 -2.22 -1.45 44.22
CA GLN A 998 -2.23 -0.12 44.83
C GLN A 998 -1.62 -0.11 46.25
N GLY A 999 -1.26 -1.27 46.79
CA GLY A 999 -0.76 -1.46 48.15
C GLY A 999 0.67 -0.97 48.32
N ASP A 1000 1.63 -1.67 47.70
CA ASP A 1000 3.07 -1.35 47.79
C ASP A 1000 3.60 -0.63 46.55
N VAL A 1001 4.25 0.53 46.69
CA VAL A 1001 4.86 1.27 45.56
C VAL A 1001 6.33 0.89 45.34
N MET A 1002 7.02 0.51 46.41
CA MET A 1002 8.36 -0.06 46.42
C MET A 1002 8.40 -1.16 47.46
N ARG A 1003 9.17 -2.22 47.22
CA ARG A 1003 9.09 -3.43 48.07
C ARG A 1003 10.43 -4.06 48.33
N ARG A 1004 10.50 -4.85 49.41
CA ARG A 1004 11.68 -5.68 49.74
C ARG A 1004 12.97 -4.87 49.87
N MET A 1005 12.85 -3.62 50.29
CA MET A 1005 14.00 -2.77 50.49
C MET A 1005 14.61 -3.06 51.86
N VAL A 1006 15.93 -3.00 51.99
CA VAL A 1006 16.64 -3.19 53.25
C VAL A 1006 17.64 -2.06 53.41
N LEU A 1007 18.07 -1.82 54.65
CA LEU A 1007 19.18 -0.94 54.94
C LEU A 1007 20.37 -1.82 55.34
N VAL A 1008 21.44 -1.74 54.57
CA VAL A 1008 22.66 -2.50 54.83
C VAL A 1008 23.63 -1.62 55.60
N ASN A 1009 24.25 -2.16 56.64
CA ASN A 1009 25.35 -1.54 57.36
C ASN A 1009 26.68 -2.06 56.81
N TRP A 1010 27.34 -1.26 55.99
CA TRP A 1010 28.52 -1.66 55.23
C TRP A 1010 29.74 -1.82 56.12
N ASN A 1011 30.34 -3.01 56.08
CA ASN A 1011 31.45 -3.39 56.98
C ASN A 1011 31.15 -3.14 58.48
N GLY A 1012 29.88 -3.07 58.86
CA GLY A 1012 29.46 -2.59 60.19
C GLY A 1012 29.81 -3.54 61.33
N GLY A 1013 29.96 -4.83 61.05
CA GLY A 1013 30.33 -5.85 62.03
C GLY A 1013 30.13 -7.25 61.47
N SER A 1014 30.89 -8.23 61.94
CA SER A 1014 30.81 -9.58 61.36
C SER A 1014 29.59 -10.36 61.87
N ILE A 1015 28.76 -10.84 60.95
CA ILE A 1015 27.61 -11.70 61.28
C ILE A 1015 28.01 -13.08 61.83
N SER A 1016 29.26 -13.49 61.57
CA SER A 1016 29.82 -14.76 62.02
C SER A 1016 30.36 -14.69 63.46
N ASP A 1017 30.42 -13.50 64.06
CA ASP A 1017 30.88 -13.32 65.43
C ASP A 1017 29.81 -13.82 66.42
N PRO A 1018 30.17 -14.66 67.42
CA PRO A 1018 29.21 -15.13 68.43
C PRO A 1018 28.55 -14.03 69.28
N SER A 1019 29.06 -12.80 69.22
CA SER A 1019 28.47 -11.64 69.91
C SER A 1019 27.54 -10.81 69.01
N PHE A 1020 27.31 -11.19 67.75
CA PHE A 1020 26.33 -10.54 66.89
C PHE A 1020 24.91 -10.53 67.52
N PRO A 1021 24.16 -9.42 67.42
CA PRO A 1021 24.49 -8.15 66.76
C PRO A 1021 25.27 -7.15 67.62
N ALA A 1022 25.72 -7.49 68.83
CA ALA A 1022 26.43 -6.54 69.71
C ALA A 1022 27.82 -6.09 69.21
N ASN A 1023 28.35 -6.74 68.17
CA ASN A 1023 29.64 -6.41 67.55
C ASN A 1023 29.52 -5.45 66.35
N VAL A 1024 28.31 -4.99 66.00
CA VAL A 1024 28.14 -3.99 64.95
C VAL A 1024 28.43 -2.57 65.47
N ASP A 1025 28.91 -1.70 64.61
CA ASP A 1025 29.22 -0.29 64.91
C ASP A 1025 27.96 0.56 65.14
N ALA A 1026 26.84 0.20 64.51
CA ALA A 1026 25.51 0.74 64.73
C ALA A 1026 24.42 -0.28 64.40
N LEU A 1027 23.36 -0.33 65.20
CA LEU A 1027 22.21 -1.21 64.98
C LEU A 1027 21.22 -0.64 63.95
N MET A 1028 21.17 0.68 63.82
CA MET A 1028 20.33 1.43 62.89
C MET A 1028 21.04 2.74 62.51
N PRO A 1029 20.65 3.39 61.39
CA PRO A 1029 21.01 4.77 61.11
C PRO A 1029 20.66 5.69 62.29
N GLU A 1030 21.49 6.69 62.56
CA GLU A 1030 21.28 7.59 63.68
C GLU A 1030 20.05 8.50 63.48
N ALA A 1031 19.40 8.89 64.57
CA ALA A 1031 18.32 9.87 64.52
C ALA A 1031 18.82 11.20 63.94
N GLY A 1032 18.06 11.75 62.99
CA GLY A 1032 18.42 12.87 62.12
C GLY A 1032 18.74 12.44 60.68
N THR A 1033 18.95 11.14 60.41
CA THR A 1033 19.29 10.64 59.07
C THR A 1033 18.12 10.73 58.09
N VAL A 1034 18.36 11.26 56.90
CA VAL A 1034 17.37 11.28 55.80
C VAL A 1034 17.99 10.67 54.55
N PHE A 1035 17.46 9.51 54.14
CA PHE A 1035 17.71 8.95 52.81
C PHE A 1035 16.71 9.54 51.82
N ARG A 1036 17.19 10.01 50.66
CA ARG A 1036 16.38 10.58 49.58
C ARG A 1036 16.63 9.80 48.29
N ILE A 1037 15.55 9.39 47.63
CA ILE A 1037 15.57 8.60 46.40
C ILE A 1037 14.94 9.44 45.30
N PHE A 1038 15.73 9.70 44.26
CA PHE A 1038 15.27 10.45 43.09
C PHE A 1038 14.85 9.51 41.97
N SER A 1039 13.70 9.77 41.35
CA SER A 1039 13.23 9.06 40.14
C SER A 1039 13.34 9.95 38.90
N THR A 1040 13.34 9.32 37.72
CA THR A 1040 13.29 10.01 36.42
C THR A 1040 11.98 10.81 36.26
N LYS A 1041 12.05 11.96 35.59
CA LYS A 1041 10.91 12.86 35.39
C LYS A 1041 10.40 12.79 33.96
N PRO A 1042 9.14 12.39 33.71
CA PRO A 1042 8.59 12.32 32.37
C PRO A 1042 8.45 13.71 31.76
N ASN A 1043 8.29 13.76 30.44
CA ASN A 1043 7.91 14.99 29.76
C ASN A 1043 6.56 15.48 30.27
N SER A 1044 6.43 16.79 30.44
CA SER A 1044 5.22 17.45 30.90
C SER A 1044 4.89 18.65 30.02
N VAL A 1045 3.68 19.18 30.15
CA VAL A 1045 3.25 20.39 29.43
C VAL A 1045 4.08 21.66 29.75
N ASN A 1046 4.93 21.61 30.77
CA ASN A 1046 5.83 22.70 31.15
C ASN A 1046 7.24 22.56 30.53
N ASP A 1047 7.55 21.43 29.92
CA ASP A 1047 8.83 21.19 29.27
C ASP A 1047 8.84 21.82 27.87
N VAL A 1048 9.95 22.51 27.58
CA VAL A 1048 10.19 23.13 26.28
C VAL A 1048 11.63 22.89 25.88
N PHE A 1049 11.83 22.39 24.67
CA PHE A 1049 13.15 22.27 24.04
C PHE A 1049 13.22 23.23 22.85
N THR A 1050 14.41 23.73 22.56
CA THR A 1050 14.65 24.67 21.46
C THR A 1050 15.89 24.29 20.71
N PHE A 1051 15.92 24.53 19.41
CA PHE A 1051 17.08 24.31 18.57
C PHE A 1051 17.10 25.31 17.42
N LYS A 1052 18.28 25.49 16.82
CA LYS A 1052 18.45 26.33 15.63
C LYS A 1052 18.85 25.44 14.45
N ALA A 1053 18.07 25.46 13.38
CA ALA A 1053 18.38 24.70 12.19
C ALA A 1053 19.65 25.23 11.50
N PRO A 1054 20.42 24.35 10.82
CA PRO A 1054 21.43 24.80 9.87
C PRO A 1054 20.81 25.63 8.74
N GLU A 1055 21.59 26.50 8.12
CA GLU A 1055 21.13 27.42 7.08
C GLU A 1055 21.75 27.06 5.72
N VAL A 1056 20.93 26.96 4.68
CA VAL A 1056 21.42 27.01 3.30
C VAL A 1056 21.80 28.45 2.97
N GLN A 1057 23.09 28.72 2.86
CA GLN A 1057 23.57 30.07 2.57
C GLN A 1057 23.39 30.39 1.10
N SER A 1058 22.83 31.56 0.78
CA SER A 1058 22.77 32.06 -0.59
C SER A 1058 23.19 33.53 -0.67
N SER A 1059 24.19 33.84 -1.50
CA SER A 1059 24.55 35.24 -1.77
C SER A 1059 25.26 35.47 -3.11
N GLN A 1060 25.07 36.65 -3.68
CA GLN A 1060 25.80 37.08 -4.88
C GLN A 1060 27.32 37.16 -4.64
N ALA A 1061 27.75 37.52 -3.43
CA ALA A 1061 29.17 37.57 -3.07
C ALA A 1061 29.83 36.17 -3.11
N LEU A 1062 29.10 35.13 -2.71
CA LEU A 1062 29.54 33.74 -2.85
C LEU A 1062 29.64 33.38 -4.34
N ALA A 1063 28.62 33.68 -5.14
CA ALA A 1063 28.63 33.38 -6.58
C ALA A 1063 29.82 34.04 -7.30
N GLU A 1064 30.13 35.29 -6.94
CA GLU A 1064 31.30 36.01 -7.47
C GLU A 1064 32.63 35.35 -7.10
N ALA A 1065 32.75 34.81 -5.88
CA ALA A 1065 33.96 34.13 -5.42
C ALA A 1065 34.12 32.76 -6.10
N GLU A 1066 33.01 32.08 -6.38
CA GLU A 1066 32.96 30.73 -6.94
C GLU A 1066 33.20 30.66 -8.45
N VAL A 1067 33.30 31.81 -9.14
CA VAL A 1067 33.79 31.88 -10.53
C VAL A 1067 35.11 31.10 -10.69
N GLU A 1068 35.97 31.09 -9.68
CA GLU A 1068 37.23 30.35 -9.70
C GLU A 1068 37.08 28.81 -9.72
N ARG A 1069 35.87 28.27 -9.47
CA ARG A 1069 35.57 26.82 -9.58
C ARG A 1069 35.18 26.39 -11.00
N ILE A 1070 34.71 27.31 -11.86
CA ILE A 1070 34.31 26.99 -13.26
C ILE A 1070 35.45 26.29 -13.99
N ASN A 1071 35.21 25.10 -14.53
CA ASN A 1071 36.23 24.34 -15.23
C ASN A 1071 35.67 23.69 -16.51
N VAL A 1072 36.52 22.99 -17.25
CA VAL A 1072 36.15 22.19 -18.42
C VAL A 1072 36.76 20.79 -18.30
N PHE A 1073 35.95 19.76 -18.53
CA PHE A 1073 36.36 18.36 -18.45
C PHE A 1073 35.79 17.51 -19.61
N PRO A 1074 36.42 16.39 -20.00
CA PRO A 1074 37.79 16.04 -19.63
C PRO A 1074 38.79 17.04 -20.22
N ASN A 1075 39.81 17.39 -19.44
CA ASN A 1075 40.89 18.26 -19.88
C ASN A 1075 42.24 17.72 -19.37
N PRO A 1076 43.06 17.11 -20.24
CA PRO A 1076 42.91 17.04 -21.69
C PRO A 1076 41.77 16.13 -22.15
N TYR A 1077 41.09 16.51 -23.23
CA TYR A 1077 40.27 15.60 -24.01
C TYR A 1077 41.20 14.72 -24.85
N TYR A 1078 41.17 13.40 -24.65
CA TYR A 1078 42.09 12.49 -25.33
C TYR A 1078 41.35 11.39 -26.10
N ALA A 1079 41.08 11.66 -27.38
CA ALA A 1079 40.41 10.78 -28.32
C ALA A 1079 38.92 10.46 -27.99
N GLY A 1080 38.54 10.42 -26.73
CA GLY A 1080 37.19 10.25 -26.21
C GLY A 1080 37.22 9.99 -24.70
N HIS A 1081 36.05 9.86 -24.08
CA HIS A 1081 35.92 9.49 -22.66
C HIS A 1081 34.76 8.52 -22.44
N GLU A 1082 34.68 7.92 -21.26
CA GLU A 1082 33.75 6.81 -20.97
C GLU A 1082 32.26 7.20 -21.02
N ASN A 1083 31.94 8.50 -20.92
CA ASN A 1083 30.56 9.01 -21.03
C ASN A 1083 30.13 9.25 -22.49
N GLU A 1084 30.98 8.93 -23.48
CA GLU A 1084 30.64 8.98 -24.90
C GLU A 1084 30.09 7.62 -25.36
N GLY A 1085 28.76 7.49 -25.43
CA GLY A 1085 28.09 6.24 -25.84
C GLY A 1085 28.37 5.79 -27.30
N SER A 1086 29.03 6.63 -28.11
CA SER A 1086 29.40 6.32 -29.49
C SER A 1086 30.67 7.05 -29.89
N ARG A 1087 31.46 6.45 -30.80
CA ARG A 1087 32.67 7.07 -31.38
C ARG A 1087 32.37 8.32 -32.24
N LEU A 1088 31.09 8.55 -32.54
CA LEU A 1088 30.59 9.71 -33.30
C LEU A 1088 30.22 10.90 -32.40
N THR A 1089 29.95 10.64 -31.12
CA THR A 1089 29.60 11.66 -30.13
C THR A 1089 30.86 12.04 -29.39
N ARG A 1090 31.29 13.30 -29.53
CA ARG A 1090 32.50 13.82 -28.89
C ARG A 1090 32.15 15.10 -28.20
N TYR A 1091 32.53 15.25 -26.94
CA TYR A 1091 32.27 16.51 -26.25
C TYR A 1091 33.23 16.75 -25.09
N VAL A 1092 33.28 18.00 -24.66
CA VAL A 1092 33.75 18.40 -23.34
C VAL A 1092 32.62 19.16 -22.65
N THR A 1093 32.63 19.18 -21.33
CA THR A 1093 31.62 19.82 -20.50
C THR A 1093 32.28 20.91 -19.68
N PHE A 1094 31.76 22.13 -19.78
CA PHE A 1094 32.01 23.19 -18.82
C PHE A 1094 31.12 22.97 -17.61
N ASN A 1095 31.64 23.14 -16.39
CA ASN A 1095 30.88 22.94 -15.16
C ASN A 1095 30.95 24.13 -14.21
N HIS A 1096 30.09 24.08 -13.18
CA HIS A 1096 29.93 25.12 -12.17
C HIS A 1096 29.57 26.50 -12.76
N LEU A 1097 28.91 26.52 -13.92
CA LEU A 1097 28.48 27.75 -14.57
C LEU A 1097 27.30 28.38 -13.79
N PRO A 1098 27.23 29.72 -13.72
CA PRO A 1098 26.01 30.39 -13.28
C PRO A 1098 24.94 30.26 -14.37
N ALA A 1099 23.68 30.57 -14.03
CA ALA A 1099 22.53 30.41 -14.94
C ALA A 1099 22.70 31.06 -16.32
N ARG A 1100 23.55 32.09 -16.42
CA ARG A 1100 23.87 32.78 -17.67
C ARG A 1100 25.37 32.98 -17.87
N ALA A 1101 25.90 32.46 -18.97
CA ALA A 1101 27.30 32.65 -19.37
C ALA A 1101 27.48 32.58 -20.90
N ASP A 1102 28.38 33.41 -21.44
CA ASP A 1102 28.81 33.33 -22.84
C ASP A 1102 30.21 32.69 -22.90
N ILE A 1103 30.35 31.53 -23.53
CA ILE A 1103 31.62 30.81 -23.63
C ILE A 1103 32.17 30.95 -25.05
N ARG A 1104 33.18 31.81 -25.21
CA ARG A 1104 33.86 32.04 -26.50
C ARG A 1104 35.14 31.21 -26.56
N ILE A 1105 35.26 30.30 -27.52
CA ILE A 1105 36.39 29.38 -27.63
C ILE A 1105 37.30 29.82 -28.78
N PHE A 1106 38.59 29.97 -28.50
CA PHE A 1106 39.62 30.43 -29.45
C PHE A 1106 40.71 29.38 -29.66
N ASN A 1107 41.31 29.37 -30.84
CA ASN A 1107 42.56 28.66 -31.09
C ASN A 1107 43.78 29.47 -30.60
N LEU A 1108 45.00 28.90 -30.63
CA LEU A 1108 46.22 29.62 -30.21
C LEU A 1108 46.60 30.83 -31.09
N ALA A 1109 46.02 30.96 -32.27
CA ALA A 1109 46.20 32.16 -33.12
C ALA A 1109 45.26 33.31 -32.72
N GLY A 1110 44.32 33.07 -31.79
CA GLY A 1110 43.32 34.04 -31.35
C GLY A 1110 42.08 34.10 -32.23
N GLU A 1111 41.89 33.14 -33.13
CA GLU A 1111 40.68 33.06 -33.95
C GLU A 1111 39.57 32.36 -33.16
N GLN A 1112 38.37 32.94 -33.17
CA GLN A 1112 37.20 32.31 -32.54
C GLN A 1112 36.78 31.09 -33.35
N VAL A 1113 36.58 29.99 -32.63
CA VAL A 1113 36.22 28.68 -33.17
C VAL A 1113 34.72 28.46 -33.06
N VAL A 1114 34.15 28.80 -31.90
CA VAL A 1114 32.72 28.72 -31.59
C VAL A 1114 32.38 29.66 -30.44
N MET A 1115 31.12 30.04 -30.33
CA MET A 1115 30.52 30.66 -29.15
C MET A 1115 29.35 29.80 -28.65
N LEU A 1116 29.36 29.48 -27.36
CA LEU A 1116 28.26 28.78 -26.70
C LEU A 1116 27.53 29.79 -25.82
N GLU A 1117 26.21 29.91 -25.99
CA GLU A 1117 25.35 30.73 -25.14
C GLU A 1117 24.71 29.81 -24.10
N HIS A 1118 25.12 29.96 -22.85
CA HIS A 1118 24.53 29.25 -21.73
C HIS A 1118 23.47 30.13 -21.08
N ASN A 1119 22.22 29.70 -21.14
CA ASN A 1119 21.06 30.34 -20.52
C ASN A 1119 20.13 29.24 -19.99
N SER A 1120 20.54 28.60 -18.90
CA SER A 1120 19.92 27.39 -18.36
C SER A 1120 20.11 27.35 -16.85
N ASP A 1121 19.20 26.68 -16.13
CA ASP A 1121 19.34 26.46 -14.69
C ASP A 1121 20.37 25.35 -14.34
N SER A 1122 20.92 24.68 -15.35
CA SER A 1122 22.01 23.70 -15.26
C SER A 1122 23.35 24.38 -15.02
N GLN A 1123 24.25 23.78 -14.24
CA GLN A 1123 25.64 24.25 -14.12
C GLN A 1123 26.57 23.74 -15.24
N PHE A 1124 26.03 22.92 -16.14
CA PHE A 1124 26.78 22.24 -17.20
C PHE A 1124 26.44 22.78 -18.59
N GLU A 1125 27.47 23.01 -19.41
CA GLU A 1125 27.35 23.35 -20.83
C GLU A 1125 28.28 22.47 -21.66
N ARG A 1126 27.77 21.82 -22.72
CA ARG A 1126 28.57 20.87 -23.53
C ARG A 1126 29.04 21.51 -24.82
N TRP A 1127 30.32 21.39 -25.10
CA TRP A 1127 30.88 21.66 -26.41
C TRP A 1127 31.11 20.36 -27.17
N ASP A 1128 30.46 20.19 -28.32
CA ASP A 1128 30.57 19.01 -29.20
C ASP A 1128 31.91 18.91 -29.98
N LEU A 1129 32.88 19.76 -29.64
CA LEU A 1129 34.19 19.87 -30.29
C LEU A 1129 34.10 20.20 -31.79
N ARG A 1130 33.06 20.94 -32.21
CA ARG A 1130 32.91 21.48 -33.55
C ARG A 1130 33.04 23.01 -33.56
N ASN A 1131 33.38 23.55 -34.72
CA ASN A 1131 33.36 25.00 -34.95
C ASN A 1131 31.96 25.48 -35.40
N ASP A 1132 31.80 26.80 -35.58
CA ASP A 1132 30.54 27.42 -36.06
C ASP A 1132 30.06 26.90 -37.43
N ALA A 1133 30.93 26.26 -38.22
CA ALA A 1133 30.58 25.64 -39.50
C ALA A 1133 30.16 24.16 -39.35
N GLY A 1134 30.06 23.64 -38.12
CA GLY A 1134 29.74 22.25 -37.83
C GLY A 1134 30.87 21.26 -38.14
N LEU A 1135 32.10 21.74 -38.32
CA LEU A 1135 33.26 20.90 -38.61
C LEU A 1135 34.05 20.57 -37.33
N PRO A 1136 34.56 19.34 -37.17
CA PRO A 1136 35.42 18.97 -36.05
C PRO A 1136 36.65 19.87 -35.93
N VAL A 1137 36.98 20.28 -34.71
CA VAL A 1137 38.19 21.09 -34.46
C VAL A 1137 39.45 20.23 -34.51
N ALA A 1138 40.59 20.82 -34.88
CA ALA A 1138 41.88 20.12 -34.90
C ALA A 1138 42.37 19.72 -33.51
N SER A 1139 43.30 18.75 -33.43
CA SER A 1139 44.03 18.51 -32.18
C SER A 1139 44.90 19.71 -31.82
N GLY A 1140 44.80 20.23 -30.60
CA GLY A 1140 45.53 21.42 -30.18
C GLY A 1140 45.09 21.98 -28.83
N ILE A 1141 45.71 23.10 -28.44
CA ILE A 1141 45.30 23.88 -27.27
C ILE A 1141 44.27 24.92 -27.70
N TYR A 1142 43.20 25.04 -26.92
CA TYR A 1142 42.12 26.01 -27.05
C TYR A 1142 42.06 26.88 -25.79
N ILE A 1143 41.61 28.12 -25.96
CA ILE A 1143 41.37 29.07 -24.87
C ILE A 1143 39.87 29.33 -24.83
N ALA A 1144 39.22 29.01 -23.72
CA ALA A 1144 37.81 29.34 -23.51
C ALA A 1144 37.71 30.59 -22.63
N TYR A 1145 37.07 31.63 -23.15
CA TYR A 1145 36.76 32.86 -22.43
C TYR A 1145 35.29 32.83 -22.04
N VAL A 1146 35.03 32.68 -20.75
CA VAL A 1146 33.70 32.62 -20.14
C VAL A 1146 33.35 34.01 -19.61
N ASP A 1147 32.31 34.61 -20.14
CA ASP A 1147 31.80 35.93 -19.77
C ASP A 1147 30.47 35.75 -19.02
N MET A 1148 30.40 36.22 -17.77
CA MET A 1148 29.25 36.02 -16.87
C MET A 1148 28.63 37.38 -16.57
N PRO A 1149 27.71 37.85 -17.43
CA PRO A 1149 27.22 39.24 -17.38
C PRO A 1149 26.52 39.56 -16.06
N ASP A 1150 25.78 38.59 -15.50
CA ASP A 1150 24.96 38.80 -14.31
C ASP A 1150 25.80 38.90 -13.03
N LEU A 1151 27.01 38.31 -13.04
CA LEU A 1151 28.01 38.45 -11.97
C LEU A 1151 29.01 39.59 -12.23
N ASN A 1152 29.01 40.16 -13.44
CA ASN A 1152 30.03 41.11 -13.91
C ASN A 1152 31.46 40.57 -13.72
N LYS A 1153 31.67 39.29 -14.05
CA LYS A 1153 32.95 38.57 -13.95
C LYS A 1153 33.25 37.85 -15.26
N THR A 1154 34.52 37.53 -15.47
CA THR A 1154 34.99 36.78 -16.64
C THR A 1154 36.06 35.79 -16.20
N LYS A 1155 36.12 34.62 -16.83
CA LYS A 1155 37.14 33.60 -16.58
C LYS A 1155 37.76 33.12 -17.88
N THR A 1156 39.08 32.89 -17.87
CA THR A 1156 39.79 32.26 -18.99
C THR A 1156 40.26 30.87 -18.62
N LEU A 1157 39.83 29.86 -19.36
CA LEU A 1157 40.26 28.46 -19.23
C LEU A 1157 41.15 28.05 -20.41
N LYS A 1158 41.98 27.03 -20.18
CA LYS A 1158 42.81 26.40 -21.23
C LYS A 1158 42.40 24.95 -21.36
N LEU A 1159 42.09 24.52 -22.57
CA LEU A 1159 41.67 23.16 -22.89
C LEU A 1159 42.64 22.55 -23.89
N PHE A 1160 43.04 21.29 -23.69
CA PHE A 1160 43.80 20.54 -24.70
C PHE A 1160 42.93 19.45 -25.31
N VAL A 1161 42.80 19.46 -26.63
CA VAL A 1161 41.99 18.50 -27.39
C VAL A 1161 42.90 17.65 -28.26
N VAL A 1162 42.81 16.33 -28.13
CA VAL A 1162 43.41 15.36 -29.05
C VAL A 1162 42.28 14.61 -29.75
N GLN A 1163 42.01 14.95 -31.01
CA GLN A 1163 41.05 14.23 -31.83
C GLN A 1163 41.54 12.83 -32.19
N ARG A 1164 40.60 11.91 -32.39
CA ARG A 1164 40.87 10.62 -33.03
C ARG A 1164 41.23 10.83 -34.50
N ALA A 1165 42.04 9.92 -35.05
CA ALA A 1165 42.20 9.81 -36.48
C ALA A 1165 40.83 9.57 -37.13
N GLU A 1166 40.43 10.44 -38.05
CA GLU A 1166 39.21 10.24 -38.84
C GLU A 1166 39.44 9.09 -39.81
N VAL A 1167 38.70 8.00 -39.63
CA VAL A 1167 38.73 6.84 -40.51
C VAL A 1167 37.35 6.74 -41.16
N LEU A 1168 37.31 6.75 -42.49
CA LEU A 1168 36.09 6.45 -43.25
C LEU A 1168 35.65 5.03 -42.90
N GLN A 1169 34.37 4.87 -42.54
CA GLN A 1169 33.78 3.56 -42.27
C GLN A 1169 33.80 2.77 -43.59
N PHE A 1170 34.62 1.73 -43.66
CA PHE A 1170 34.44 0.70 -44.68
C PHE A 1170 33.24 -0.13 -44.24
N PHE A 1171 32.17 -0.08 -45.05
CA PHE A 1171 30.96 -0.89 -44.91
C PHE A 1171 31.29 -2.39 -44.97
#